data_AF-A0A510XWC7-F1
#
_entry.id   AF-A0A510XWC7-F1
#
_cell.length_a   1.000
_cell.length_b   1.000
_cell.length_c   1.000
_cell.angle_alpha   90.00
_cell.angle_beta   90.00
_cell.angle_gamma   90.00
#
_symmetry.space_group_name_H-M   'P 1'
#
loop_
_entity.id
_entity.type
_entity.pdbx_description
1 polymer ?
#
loop_
_entity_poly.entity_id
_entity_poly.type
_entity_poly.pdbx_seq_one_letter_code
_entity_poly.pdbx_strand_id
1 'polypeptide(L)'
;MAADPPSSLNFPQYRDLVKKLKHGKSLPTAIYLHKSSLQEALPPELLSFIQSTISKLNINEPWNLIKLYKRDLKFTLLNYPHFDEYAYPELHTSYTIDADEQTIKATNYSNSNNPPILHRKETFVLPSYPHNALFKAITKEGEQIGLYQNTKSIGFKQQWQNLIKRKGFELDEKGRLNKIAELPKPEIENKPQTIQRHLTAINRDRLSAPFQKLAKYGYLNGDYSILDYGCGLADDATELEAHGLNINAWDPVHRPNGNKQTSDIVNLGFVLNVIEEQRERKDTLTAAYQHTKKLLLVSVMLANEAKQEHFKQYKDGVITKWNTFQKYYSQAQIRAYIEQTLNVKTMAFGQGIIAIFKCPQLEEAHHLELQFQNYNWQHITQRPQPKALPKAQQKTLFEKHQTLLDDFWQHCLHFGRLPANDEFEQSTTLRKYFTSHNKAFSMLQNYYEQSEFDQAQLKRKHDLLVYFALSLFGKRQAKSHMPASLTRDLKIHFDDYNQALEQAKQLLFSIAEPANIGNACYQAYEQIQLGELHDNHSYILHTRYLNQLPAILRVYIGCAVQLYGDIDDVDLVKIHMRSGKVTFLKYNDFNKKLPLLTERIKVKMLEQDIDYFYYGDIYPYQPFYNKIDYLQKGSSEYKSQQRFDKKLADMLKGVAKAEWPNWPILQKVFDYWGVELKNNKFYKR
;
A
#
# COMPACT_ATOMS: atom_id res chain seq x y z
N MET A 1 13.06 16.47 54.82
CA MET A 1 13.78 16.41 53.52
C MET A 1 12.75 16.09 52.46
N ALA A 2 12.43 17.05 51.61
CA ALA A 2 11.55 16.85 50.46
C ALA A 2 12.28 16.01 49.41
N ALA A 3 11.61 15.03 48.83
CA ALA A 3 12.09 14.29 47.66
C ALA A 3 11.09 14.54 46.51
N ASP A 4 11.65 14.88 45.36
CA ASP A 4 11.05 15.50 44.18
C ASP A 4 9.80 14.80 43.60
N PRO A 5 8.93 15.55 42.86
CA PRO A 5 7.82 14.98 42.11
C PRO A 5 8.31 14.02 41.00
N PRO A 6 7.50 13.03 40.57
CA PRO A 6 7.94 12.01 39.63
C PRO A 6 8.28 12.61 38.26
N SER A 7 9.45 12.27 37.74
CA SER A 7 9.94 12.68 36.43
C SER A 7 9.00 12.21 35.31
N SER A 8 8.15 13.10 34.80
CA SER A 8 7.42 12.84 33.54
C SER A 8 8.40 12.90 32.39
N LEU A 9 8.89 11.74 31.96
CA LEU A 9 9.78 11.59 30.81
C LEU A 9 8.96 11.76 29.53
N ASN A 10 9.22 12.81 28.76
CA ASN A 10 8.54 13.01 27.47
C ASN A 10 9.13 12.09 26.39
N PHE A 11 8.40 11.90 25.28
CA PHE A 11 8.83 10.98 24.22
C PHE A 11 10.25 11.26 23.66
N PRO A 12 10.64 12.52 23.34
CA PRO A 12 12.01 12.80 22.90
C PRO A 12 13.10 12.35 23.89
N GLN A 13 12.93 12.66 25.18
CA GLN A 13 13.87 12.28 26.23
C GLN A 13 13.93 10.75 26.39
N TYR A 14 12.77 10.10 26.47
CA TYR A 14 12.67 8.64 26.55
C TYR A 14 13.38 7.96 25.37
N ARG A 15 13.08 8.41 24.15
CA ARG A 15 13.71 7.90 22.92
C ARG A 15 15.23 8.02 22.97
N ASP A 16 15.74 9.16 23.43
CA ASP A 16 17.18 9.41 23.46
C ASP A 16 17.88 8.57 24.56
N LEU A 17 17.23 8.35 25.70
CA LEU A 17 17.71 7.42 26.74
C LEU A 17 17.70 5.96 26.25
N VAL A 18 16.62 5.51 25.60
CA VAL A 18 16.52 4.15 25.04
C VAL A 18 17.56 3.93 23.94
N LYS A 19 17.82 4.92 23.08
CA LYS A 19 18.85 4.83 22.02
C LYS A 19 20.27 4.70 22.56
N LYS A 20 20.55 5.24 23.76
CA LYS A 20 21.88 5.18 24.41
C LYS A 20 22.16 3.87 25.12
N LEU A 21 21.18 2.97 25.24
CA LEU A 21 21.36 1.68 25.91
C LEU A 21 22.41 0.83 25.19
N LYS A 22 23.41 0.39 25.96
CA LYS A 22 24.51 -0.46 25.48
C LYS A 22 24.22 -1.96 25.65
N HIS A 23 23.26 -2.29 26.50
CA HIS A 23 22.91 -3.67 26.86
C HIS A 23 21.46 -3.97 26.46
N GLY A 24 21.18 -5.26 26.24
CA GLY A 24 19.88 -5.76 25.80
C GLY A 24 19.81 -6.06 24.30
N LYS A 25 18.83 -6.89 23.93
CA LYS A 25 18.62 -7.32 22.54
C LYS A 25 17.98 -6.18 21.75
N SER A 26 18.79 -5.54 20.90
CA SER A 26 18.36 -4.42 20.07
C SER A 26 17.77 -4.91 18.74
N LEU A 27 16.50 -4.61 18.50
CA LEU A 27 15.79 -4.83 17.24
C LEU A 27 15.48 -3.47 16.57
N PRO A 28 15.08 -3.41 15.29
CA PRO A 28 14.83 -2.13 14.60
C PRO A 28 13.83 -1.21 15.32
N THR A 29 12.84 -1.77 16.01
CA THR A 29 11.73 -1.04 16.64
C THR A 29 11.76 -1.03 18.18
N ALA A 30 12.55 -1.89 18.82
CA ALA A 30 12.56 -2.04 20.28
C ALA A 30 13.90 -2.55 20.83
N ILE A 31 14.09 -2.42 22.14
CA ILE A 31 15.18 -3.04 22.92
C ILE A 31 14.57 -3.90 24.02
N TYR A 32 15.10 -5.11 24.21
CA TYR A 32 14.62 -6.04 25.23
C TYR A 32 15.68 -6.28 26.29
N LEU A 33 15.27 -6.27 27.55
CA LEU A 33 16.12 -6.49 28.72
C LEU A 33 15.44 -7.43 29.71
N HIS A 34 16.22 -8.30 30.35
CA HIS A 34 15.75 -9.05 31.51
C HIS A 34 15.74 -8.18 32.76
N LYS A 35 14.81 -8.43 33.68
CA LYS A 35 14.62 -7.62 34.91
C LYS A 35 15.88 -7.52 35.77
N SER A 36 16.71 -8.57 35.77
CA SER A 36 17.98 -8.59 36.51
C SER A 36 18.99 -7.56 36.00
N SER A 37 18.86 -7.13 34.75
CA SER A 37 19.80 -6.22 34.09
C SER A 37 19.42 -4.76 34.29
N LEU A 38 18.21 -4.43 34.79
CA LEU A 38 17.68 -3.07 34.69
C LEU A 38 18.45 -2.05 35.52
N GLN A 39 18.86 -2.42 36.73
CA GLN A 39 19.60 -1.53 37.64
C GLN A 39 20.94 -1.08 37.05
N GLU A 40 21.62 -1.97 36.33
CA GLU A 40 22.94 -1.72 35.75
C GLU A 40 22.85 -1.21 34.29
N ALA A 41 21.85 -1.65 33.53
CA ALA A 41 21.72 -1.33 32.11
C ALA A 41 20.95 -0.03 31.82
N LEU A 42 20.00 0.37 32.67
CA LEU A 42 19.17 1.55 32.42
C LEU A 42 19.74 2.81 33.10
N PRO A 43 19.70 3.98 32.44
CA PRO A 43 19.91 5.26 33.11
C PRO A 43 18.94 5.44 34.29
N PRO A 44 19.36 6.05 35.42
CA PRO A 44 18.52 6.21 36.61
C PRO A 44 17.16 6.88 36.33
N GLU A 45 17.14 7.87 35.44
CA GLU A 45 15.93 8.58 35.01
C GLU A 45 14.92 7.62 34.34
N LEU A 46 15.40 6.79 33.41
CA LEU A 46 14.55 5.83 32.69
C LEU A 46 14.05 4.72 33.62
N LEU A 47 14.90 4.25 34.53
CA LEU A 47 14.52 3.25 35.53
C LEU A 47 13.44 3.79 36.47
N SER A 48 13.63 5.00 37.00
CA SER A 48 12.66 5.68 37.87
C SER A 48 11.31 5.85 37.17
N PHE A 49 11.32 6.31 35.91
CA PHE A 49 10.10 6.44 35.11
C PHE A 49 9.36 5.11 34.92
N ILE A 50 10.07 4.03 34.60
CA ILE A 50 9.45 2.71 34.43
C ILE A 50 8.85 2.24 35.76
N GLN A 51 9.60 2.33 36.87
CA GLN A 51 9.13 1.92 38.19
C GLN A 51 7.92 2.74 38.65
N SER A 52 7.97 4.07 38.52
CA SER A 52 6.84 4.94 38.89
C SER A 52 5.61 4.66 38.05
N THR A 53 5.79 4.36 36.75
CA THR A 53 4.67 4.04 35.85
C THR A 53 4.03 2.71 36.23
N ILE A 54 4.84 1.68 36.52
CA ILE A 54 4.35 0.38 36.99
C ILE A 54 3.58 0.52 38.31
N SER A 55 4.12 1.28 39.26
CA SER A 55 3.45 1.54 40.55
C SER A 55 2.16 2.33 40.38
N LYS A 56 2.15 3.39 39.55
CA LYS A 56 0.97 4.22 39.29
C LYS A 56 -0.18 3.43 38.66
N LEU A 57 0.17 2.48 37.80
CA LEU A 57 -0.76 1.63 37.07
C LEU A 57 -1.15 0.36 37.83
N ASN A 58 -0.67 0.18 39.08
CA ASN A 58 -0.97 -0.96 39.95
C ASN A 58 -0.72 -2.34 39.30
N ILE A 59 0.34 -2.45 38.49
CA ILE A 59 0.71 -3.72 37.84
C ILE A 59 1.47 -4.59 38.85
N ASN A 60 0.84 -5.68 39.29
CA ASN A 60 1.38 -6.60 40.30
C ASN A 60 1.75 -7.97 39.73
N GLU A 61 1.47 -8.18 38.44
CA GLU A 61 1.61 -9.48 37.80
C GLU A 61 3.08 -9.81 37.52
N PRO A 62 3.44 -11.11 37.59
CA PRO A 62 4.82 -11.51 37.42
C PRO A 62 5.31 -11.19 36.00
N TRP A 63 6.53 -10.66 35.92
CA TRP A 63 7.25 -10.46 34.67
C TRP A 63 8.75 -10.66 34.89
N ASN A 64 9.47 -10.90 33.79
CA ASN A 64 10.91 -11.06 33.80
C ASN A 64 11.64 -10.43 32.60
N LEU A 65 10.92 -10.06 31.54
CA LEU A 65 11.46 -9.26 30.44
C LEU A 65 10.72 -7.93 30.31
N ILE A 66 11.44 -6.89 29.94
CA ILE A 66 10.87 -5.61 29.49
C ILE A 66 11.27 -5.36 28.04
N LYS A 67 10.31 -4.91 27.24
CA LYS A 67 10.47 -4.44 25.86
C LYS A 67 10.26 -2.93 25.84
N LEU A 68 11.29 -2.17 25.51
CA LEU A 68 11.26 -0.72 25.36
C LEU A 68 11.10 -0.36 23.89
N TYR A 69 10.01 0.33 23.52
CA TYR A 69 9.80 0.76 22.14
C TYR A 69 10.73 1.94 21.80
N LYS A 70 11.22 2.01 20.56
CA LYS A 70 12.13 3.08 20.09
C LYS A 70 11.40 4.26 19.46
N ARG A 71 10.12 4.10 19.13
CA ARG A 71 9.32 5.05 18.33
C ARG A 71 8.10 5.61 19.05
N ASP A 72 7.77 5.02 20.19
CA ASP A 72 6.58 5.35 20.97
C ASP A 72 6.99 5.42 22.45
N LEU A 73 6.28 6.22 23.26
CA LEU A 73 6.46 6.29 24.71
C LEU A 73 5.78 5.06 25.37
N LYS A 74 6.22 3.88 24.95
CA LYS A 74 5.62 2.57 25.28
C LYS A 74 6.66 1.60 25.79
N PHE A 75 6.25 0.76 26.72
CA PHE A 75 6.99 -0.43 27.09
C PHE A 75 6.07 -1.61 27.39
N THR A 76 6.55 -2.83 27.16
CA THR A 76 5.81 -4.06 27.46
C THR A 76 6.55 -4.86 28.53
N LEU A 77 5.83 -5.30 29.56
CA LEU A 77 6.29 -6.29 30.52
C LEU A 77 5.88 -7.68 30.03
N LEU A 78 6.84 -8.60 29.98
CA LEU A 78 6.67 -9.94 29.44
C LEU A 78 7.01 -10.96 30.52
N ASN A 79 6.15 -11.97 30.65
CA ASN A 79 6.32 -13.05 31.60
C ASN A 79 6.64 -14.37 30.91
N TYR A 80 7.82 -14.89 31.15
CA TYR A 80 8.26 -16.21 30.72
C TYR A 80 8.55 -17.09 31.95
N PRO A 81 7.57 -17.80 32.54
CA PRO A 81 7.76 -18.51 33.81
C PRO A 81 8.98 -19.44 33.82
N HIS A 82 9.22 -20.15 32.71
CA HIS A 82 10.34 -21.09 32.54
C HIS A 82 11.61 -20.45 31.96
N PHE A 83 11.83 -19.14 32.15
CA PHE A 83 12.93 -18.41 31.52
C PHE A 83 14.31 -19.01 31.81
N ASP A 84 14.56 -19.47 33.03
CA ASP A 84 15.83 -20.10 33.40
C ASP A 84 15.85 -21.62 33.16
N GLU A 85 14.67 -22.26 33.14
CA GLU A 85 14.51 -23.71 33.18
C GLU A 85 14.51 -24.39 31.81
N TYR A 86 13.89 -23.74 30.81
CA TYR A 86 13.71 -24.31 29.48
C TYR A 86 14.43 -23.50 28.40
N ALA A 87 15.05 -24.15 27.42
CA ALA A 87 15.83 -23.48 26.36
C ALA A 87 15.03 -22.43 25.59
N TYR A 88 13.76 -22.72 25.31
CA TYR A 88 12.86 -21.90 24.48
C TYR A 88 11.55 -21.59 25.20
N PRO A 89 11.59 -20.80 26.29
CA PRO A 89 10.46 -20.63 27.18
C PRO A 89 9.31 -19.93 26.47
N GLU A 90 8.09 -20.35 26.82
CA GLU A 90 6.84 -19.84 26.27
C GLU A 90 6.41 -18.57 26.98
N LEU A 91 5.92 -17.59 26.22
CA LEU A 91 5.33 -16.39 26.79
C LEU A 91 4.02 -16.78 27.46
N HIS A 92 3.87 -16.42 28.74
CA HIS A 92 2.66 -16.69 29.51
C HIS A 92 1.71 -15.49 29.47
N THR A 93 2.22 -14.30 29.80
CA THR A 93 1.44 -13.05 29.83
C THR A 93 2.28 -11.88 29.33
N SER A 94 1.62 -10.89 28.72
CA SER A 94 2.21 -9.61 28.36
C SER A 94 1.32 -8.44 28.79
N TYR A 95 1.95 -7.35 29.22
CA TYR A 95 1.30 -6.10 29.61
C TYR A 95 1.97 -4.97 28.85
N THR A 96 1.31 -4.42 27.85
CA THR A 96 1.81 -3.27 27.09
C THR A 96 1.26 -2.00 27.70
N ILE A 97 2.17 -1.12 28.12
CA ILE A 97 1.88 0.15 28.76
C ILE A 97 2.12 1.25 27.74
N ASP A 98 1.07 2.04 27.50
CA ASP A 98 1.18 3.35 26.88
C ASP A 98 1.33 4.39 27.98
N ALA A 99 2.53 4.95 28.12
CA ALA A 99 2.78 5.91 29.19
C ALA A 99 2.36 7.35 28.83
N ASP A 100 2.04 7.61 27.55
CA ASP A 100 1.44 8.87 27.10
C ASP A 100 -0.06 8.87 27.41
N GLU A 101 -0.76 7.80 26.99
CA GLU A 101 -2.20 7.62 27.21
C GLU A 101 -2.55 7.09 28.61
N GLN A 102 -1.55 6.61 29.36
CA GLN A 102 -1.72 5.94 30.65
C GLN A 102 -2.63 4.70 30.60
N THR A 103 -2.57 3.95 29.50
CA THR A 103 -3.38 2.74 29.27
C THR A 103 -2.54 1.47 29.37
N ILE A 104 -3.19 0.35 29.71
CA ILE A 104 -2.58 -0.97 29.81
C ILE A 104 -3.36 -1.95 28.93
N LYS A 105 -2.66 -2.66 28.06
CA LYS A 105 -3.20 -3.80 27.30
C LYS A 105 -2.57 -5.09 27.80
N ALA A 106 -3.37 -5.93 28.45
CA ALA A 106 -2.98 -7.27 28.89
C ALA A 106 -3.26 -8.31 27.79
N THR A 107 -2.40 -9.31 27.64
CA THR A 107 -2.63 -10.47 26.77
C THR A 107 -2.15 -11.73 27.47
N ASN A 108 -3.00 -12.77 27.49
CA ASN A 108 -2.72 -14.05 28.12
C ASN A 108 -2.57 -15.15 27.06
N TYR A 109 -1.45 -15.86 27.10
CA TYR A 109 -1.08 -16.92 26.18
C TYR A 109 -1.09 -18.32 26.83
N SER A 110 -1.51 -18.45 28.10
CA SER A 110 -1.52 -19.72 28.84
C SER A 110 -2.29 -20.83 28.14
N ASN A 111 -3.35 -20.48 27.40
CA ASN A 111 -4.20 -21.43 26.66
C ASN A 111 -3.87 -21.48 25.16
N SER A 112 -2.78 -20.84 24.72
CA SER A 112 -2.38 -20.85 23.32
C SER A 112 -1.70 -22.17 22.97
N ASN A 113 -2.15 -22.81 21.89
CA ASN A 113 -1.48 -23.98 21.32
C ASN A 113 -0.18 -23.64 20.59
N ASN A 114 0.07 -22.33 20.36
CA ASN A 114 1.24 -21.84 19.66
C ASN A 114 1.70 -20.48 20.24
N PRO A 115 2.14 -20.44 21.51
CA PRO A 115 2.56 -19.21 22.14
C PRO A 115 3.88 -18.69 21.52
N PRO A 116 4.13 -17.37 21.60
CA PRO A 116 5.45 -16.83 21.31
C PRO A 116 6.51 -17.47 22.22
N ILE A 117 7.70 -17.73 21.69
CA ILE A 117 8.83 -18.28 22.46
C ILE A 117 10.01 -17.32 22.47
N LEU A 118 10.88 -17.45 23.46
CA LEU A 118 12.20 -16.80 23.40
C LEU A 118 13.24 -17.74 22.83
N HIS A 119 14.12 -17.15 22.04
CA HIS A 119 15.38 -17.76 21.62
C HIS A 119 16.50 -16.74 21.78
N ARG A 120 17.74 -17.22 21.84
CA ARG A 120 18.93 -16.40 22.10
C ARG A 120 18.88 -15.65 23.43
N LYS A 121 18.61 -16.39 24.51
CA LYS A 121 18.38 -15.82 25.84
C LYS A 121 19.58 -15.02 26.37
N GLU A 122 20.78 -15.35 25.93
CA GLU A 122 22.03 -14.65 26.28
C GLU A 122 22.02 -13.17 25.88
N THR A 123 21.17 -12.79 24.93
CA THR A 123 21.09 -11.39 24.43
C THR A 123 20.25 -10.47 25.32
N PHE A 124 19.45 -11.02 26.23
CA PHE A 124 18.57 -10.23 27.12
C PHE A 124 19.17 -9.98 28.51
N VAL A 125 20.18 -10.75 28.89
CA VAL A 125 20.82 -10.72 30.21
C VAL A 125 22.24 -10.16 30.13
N LEU A 126 22.77 -9.66 31.25
CA LEU A 126 24.17 -9.25 31.34
C LEU A 126 25.12 -10.47 31.35
N PRO A 127 26.42 -10.28 31.01
CA PRO A 127 27.41 -11.36 31.06
C PRO A 127 27.58 -11.99 32.45
N SER A 128 27.30 -11.24 33.52
CA SER A 128 27.33 -11.69 34.92
C SER A 128 26.15 -12.60 35.30
N TYR A 129 25.15 -12.76 34.43
CA TYR A 129 23.96 -13.56 34.74
C TYR A 129 24.32 -15.05 34.91
N PRO A 130 23.87 -15.74 35.98
CA PRO A 130 24.31 -17.09 36.32
C PRO A 130 24.21 -18.11 35.17
N HIS A 131 23.13 -18.07 34.38
CA HIS A 131 22.90 -18.97 33.25
C HIS A 131 23.43 -18.47 31.90
N ASN A 132 24.19 -17.36 31.84
CA ASN A 132 24.65 -16.76 30.58
C ASN A 132 25.42 -17.76 29.69
N ALA A 133 26.32 -18.54 30.30
CA ALA A 133 27.13 -19.53 29.60
C ALA A 133 26.27 -20.65 28.98
N LEU A 134 25.26 -21.12 29.74
CA LEU A 134 24.31 -22.12 29.26
C LEU A 134 23.48 -21.60 28.08
N PHE A 135 22.99 -20.36 28.15
CA PHE A 135 22.22 -19.75 27.06
C PHE A 135 23.04 -19.60 25.78
N LYS A 136 24.32 -19.21 25.89
CA LYS A 136 25.26 -19.18 24.76
C LYS A 136 25.46 -20.55 24.14
N ALA A 137 25.59 -21.61 24.96
CA ALA A 137 25.73 -22.97 24.46
C ALA A 137 24.50 -23.43 23.66
N ILE A 138 23.29 -23.20 24.20
CA ILE A 138 22.01 -23.50 23.52
C ILE A 138 21.92 -22.74 22.18
N THR A 139 22.26 -21.45 22.16
CA THR A 139 22.26 -20.68 20.92
C THR A 139 23.27 -21.23 19.91
N LYS A 140 24.46 -21.64 20.36
CA LYS A 140 25.48 -22.22 19.49
C LYS A 140 25.01 -23.52 18.84
N GLU A 141 24.29 -24.38 19.56
CA GLU A 141 23.68 -25.60 19.00
C GLU A 141 22.69 -25.27 17.88
N GLY A 142 21.83 -24.28 18.10
CA GLY A 142 20.88 -23.82 17.08
C GLY A 142 21.56 -23.17 15.87
N GLU A 143 22.65 -22.43 16.07
CA GLU A 143 23.45 -21.83 15.00
C GLU A 143 24.11 -22.90 14.12
N GLN A 144 24.65 -23.98 14.71
CA GLN A 144 25.33 -25.06 13.99
C GLN A 144 24.41 -25.79 12.98
N ILE A 145 23.12 -25.92 13.30
CA ILE A 145 22.15 -26.58 12.41
C ILE A 145 21.35 -25.57 11.56
N GLY A 146 21.66 -24.28 11.70
CA GLY A 146 21.10 -23.19 10.91
C GLY A 146 19.68 -22.78 11.31
N LEU A 147 19.27 -22.92 12.57
CA LEU A 147 17.93 -22.52 13.04
C LEU A 147 17.67 -21.00 12.89
N TYR A 148 18.72 -20.18 12.93
CA TYR A 148 18.58 -18.71 12.91
C TYR A 148 18.79 -18.07 11.54
N GLN A 149 18.88 -18.84 10.46
CA GLN A 149 19.08 -18.30 9.09
C GLN A 149 17.89 -17.47 8.61
N ASN A 150 16.66 -17.82 9.01
CA ASN A 150 15.45 -17.05 8.74
C ASN A 150 14.75 -16.68 10.05
N THR A 151 15.11 -15.53 10.61
CA THR A 151 14.60 -15.08 11.91
C THR A 151 13.15 -14.58 11.90
N LYS A 152 12.51 -14.45 10.73
CA LYS A 152 11.13 -13.96 10.60
C LYS A 152 10.05 -15.00 10.94
N SER A 153 10.41 -16.29 10.92
CA SER A 153 9.43 -17.39 11.06
C SER A 153 9.60 -18.23 12.33
N ILE A 154 10.49 -17.83 13.25
CA ILE A 154 10.92 -18.67 14.38
C ILE A 154 10.41 -18.20 15.75
N GLY A 155 9.55 -17.18 15.78
CA GLY A 155 9.10 -16.55 17.03
C GLY A 155 8.02 -17.32 17.80
N PHE A 156 7.52 -18.44 17.28
CA PHE A 156 6.37 -19.18 17.81
C PHE A 156 6.69 -20.68 17.95
N LYS A 157 6.13 -21.32 18.99
CA LYS A 157 6.45 -22.69 19.42
C LYS A 157 6.37 -23.73 18.31
N GLN A 158 5.26 -23.80 17.58
CA GLN A 158 5.03 -24.82 16.55
C GLN A 158 5.96 -24.66 15.36
N GLN A 159 6.18 -23.41 14.91
CA GLN A 159 7.10 -23.12 13.81
C GLN A 159 8.54 -23.49 14.20
N TRP A 160 8.92 -23.24 15.46
CA TRP A 160 10.22 -23.61 16.01
C TRP A 160 10.43 -25.13 16.04
N GLN A 161 9.47 -25.88 16.60
CA GLN A 161 9.51 -27.33 16.64
C GLN A 161 9.54 -27.96 15.24
N ASN A 162 8.74 -27.45 14.30
CA ASN A 162 8.73 -27.92 12.92
C ASN A 162 10.05 -27.67 12.19
N LEU A 163 10.70 -26.52 12.44
CA LEU A 163 12.01 -26.21 11.88
C LEU A 163 13.07 -27.18 12.40
N ILE A 164 13.08 -27.47 13.70
CA ILE A 164 13.99 -28.41 14.35
C ILE A 164 13.81 -29.83 13.78
N LYS A 165 12.56 -30.28 13.67
CA LYS A 165 12.23 -31.59 13.07
C LYS A 165 12.70 -31.71 11.62
N ARG A 166 12.49 -30.67 10.80
CA ARG A 166 12.98 -30.62 9.40
C ARG A 166 14.51 -30.70 9.29
N LYS A 167 15.23 -30.26 10.32
CA LYS A 167 16.69 -30.35 10.39
C LYS A 167 17.17 -31.72 10.89
N GLY A 168 16.26 -32.65 11.19
CA GLY A 168 16.59 -33.99 11.68
C GLY A 168 16.90 -34.04 13.18
N PHE A 169 16.38 -33.08 13.94
CA PHE A 169 16.58 -32.99 15.39
C PHE A 169 15.24 -33.02 16.13
N GLU A 170 15.30 -33.32 17.41
CA GLU A 170 14.22 -33.13 18.37
C GLU A 170 14.73 -32.38 19.61
N LEU A 171 13.81 -31.89 20.43
CA LEU A 171 14.13 -31.23 21.69
C LEU A 171 13.90 -32.19 22.84
N ASP A 172 14.85 -32.29 23.77
CA ASP A 172 14.63 -32.97 25.05
C ASP A 172 13.76 -32.14 26.01
N GLU A 173 13.54 -32.68 27.21
CA GLU A 173 12.77 -32.04 28.28
C GLU A 173 13.31 -30.67 28.70
N LYS A 174 14.60 -30.39 28.45
CA LYS A 174 15.24 -29.10 28.74
C LYS A 174 15.36 -28.20 27.51
N GLY A 175 14.93 -28.68 26.35
CA GLY A 175 14.97 -27.97 25.07
C GLY A 175 16.33 -28.01 24.39
N ARG A 176 17.14 -29.04 24.62
CA ARG A 176 18.41 -29.28 23.93
C ARG A 176 18.21 -30.12 22.67
N LEU A 177 19.05 -29.87 21.66
CA LEU A 177 18.92 -30.49 20.34
C LEU A 177 19.55 -31.89 20.32
N ASN A 178 18.74 -32.91 20.09
CA ASN A 178 19.19 -34.29 19.88
C ASN A 178 18.96 -34.71 18.43
N LYS A 179 19.97 -35.34 17.82
CA LYS A 179 19.86 -35.82 16.44
C LYS A 179 19.02 -37.10 16.42
N ILE A 180 18.03 -37.15 15.55
CA ILE A 180 17.20 -38.34 15.36
C ILE A 180 18.04 -39.34 14.55
N ALA A 181 18.32 -40.53 15.11
CA ALA A 181 18.95 -41.63 14.38
C ALA A 181 18.01 -42.08 13.24
N GLU A 182 18.57 -42.29 12.04
CA GLU A 182 17.92 -42.61 10.77
C GLU A 182 16.39 -42.87 10.79
N LEU A 183 15.62 -41.97 10.18
CA LEU A 183 14.21 -42.22 9.90
C LEU A 183 14.10 -43.30 8.81
N PRO A 184 13.38 -44.42 9.05
CA PRO A 184 12.92 -45.26 7.95
C PRO A 184 12.04 -44.41 7.02
N LYS A 185 12.15 -44.68 5.71
CA LYS A 185 11.29 -44.08 4.68
C LYS A 185 9.83 -44.21 5.14
N PRO A 186 9.00 -43.15 5.03
CA PRO A 186 7.61 -43.26 5.44
C PRO A 186 6.90 -44.27 4.54
N GLU A 187 6.44 -45.36 5.15
CA GLU A 187 5.41 -46.20 4.55
C GLU A 187 4.18 -45.32 4.30
N ILE A 188 3.67 -45.39 3.08
CA ILE A 188 2.45 -44.71 2.68
C ILE A 188 1.28 -45.48 3.31
N GLU A 189 0.93 -45.14 4.55
CA GLU A 189 -0.40 -45.43 5.05
C GLU A 189 -1.40 -44.56 4.26
N ASN A 190 -2.22 -45.22 3.44
CA ASN A 190 -3.40 -44.63 2.82
C ASN A 190 -4.44 -44.29 3.90
N LYS A 191 -4.24 -43.15 4.58
CA LYS A 191 -5.33 -42.42 5.24
C LYS A 191 -5.54 -41.11 4.50
N PRO A 192 -6.80 -40.69 4.26
CA PRO A 192 -7.07 -39.42 3.59
C PRO A 192 -6.47 -38.27 4.41
N GLN A 193 -5.36 -37.69 3.92
CA GLN A 193 -4.74 -36.52 4.55
C GLN A 193 -5.70 -35.34 4.46
N THR A 194 -6.20 -34.89 5.60
CA THR A 194 -7.01 -33.67 5.72
C THR A 194 -6.10 -32.46 5.53
N ILE A 195 -6.41 -31.60 4.55
CA ILE A 195 -5.64 -30.39 4.27
C ILE A 195 -5.79 -29.40 5.43
N GLN A 196 -4.67 -28.92 5.98
CA GLN A 196 -4.65 -28.05 7.16
C GLN A 196 -4.79 -26.57 6.80
N ARG A 197 -5.88 -26.20 6.11
CA ARG A 197 -6.09 -24.83 5.60
C ARG A 197 -6.04 -23.71 6.65
N HIS A 198 -6.30 -24.03 7.92
CA HIS A 198 -6.27 -23.10 9.05
C HIS A 198 -4.88 -22.50 9.33
N LEU A 199 -3.80 -23.10 8.81
CA LEU A 199 -2.42 -22.66 9.00
C LEU A 199 -1.97 -21.55 8.02
N THR A 200 -2.85 -21.10 7.12
CA THR A 200 -2.54 -20.05 6.14
C THR A 200 -2.65 -18.64 6.70
N ALA A 201 -3.33 -18.45 7.84
CA ALA A 201 -3.43 -17.16 8.51
C ALA A 201 -2.07 -16.73 9.08
N ILE A 202 -1.67 -15.48 8.81
CA ILE A 202 -0.38 -14.90 9.24
C ILE A 202 -0.61 -13.60 10.00
N ASN A 203 0.24 -13.34 11.00
CA ASN A 203 0.21 -12.08 11.75
C ASN A 203 0.89 -10.94 10.95
N ARG A 204 0.34 -9.73 10.94
CA ARG A 204 0.88 -8.58 10.17
C ARG A 204 0.91 -7.28 10.98
N ASP A 205 1.97 -6.49 10.79
CA ASP A 205 2.16 -5.17 11.43
C ASP A 205 1.43 -4.01 10.72
N ARG A 206 0.63 -4.29 9.69
CA ARG A 206 -0.08 -3.30 8.85
C ARG A 206 -1.38 -3.90 8.32
N LEU A 207 -2.35 -3.03 8.04
CA LEU A 207 -3.58 -3.40 7.34
C LEU A 207 -3.28 -4.20 6.07
N SER A 208 -4.10 -5.18 5.75
CA SER A 208 -3.98 -5.95 4.52
C SER A 208 -4.27 -5.09 3.28
N ALA A 209 -3.79 -5.55 2.12
CA ALA A 209 -3.98 -4.86 0.85
C ALA A 209 -5.44 -4.43 0.57
N PRO A 210 -6.48 -5.26 0.77
CA PRO A 210 -7.87 -4.81 0.61
C PRO A 210 -8.25 -3.64 1.51
N PHE A 211 -7.89 -3.69 2.81
CA PHE A 211 -8.20 -2.61 3.74
C PHE A 211 -7.40 -1.33 3.46
N GLN A 212 -6.15 -1.43 2.99
CA GLN A 212 -5.40 -0.27 2.51
C GLN A 212 -6.12 0.43 1.34
N LYS A 213 -6.73 -0.34 0.42
CA LYS A 213 -7.52 0.23 -0.68
C LYS A 213 -8.83 0.84 -0.20
N LEU A 214 -9.53 0.20 0.73
CA LEU A 214 -10.74 0.78 1.34
C LEU A 214 -10.42 2.12 2.03
N ALA A 215 -9.33 2.19 2.80
CA ALA A 215 -8.88 3.43 3.43
C ALA A 215 -8.58 4.52 2.41
N LYS A 216 -7.82 4.19 1.36
CA LYS A 216 -7.43 5.12 0.30
C LYS A 216 -8.64 5.81 -0.35
N TYR A 217 -9.68 5.04 -0.66
CA TYR A 217 -10.88 5.57 -1.33
C TYR A 217 -11.94 6.09 -0.34
N GLY A 218 -11.57 6.32 0.93
CA GLY A 218 -12.45 6.94 1.92
C GLY A 218 -13.53 6.04 2.48
N TYR A 219 -13.49 4.72 2.25
CA TYR A 219 -14.50 3.78 2.74
C TYR A 219 -14.34 3.41 4.22
N LEU A 220 -13.25 3.83 4.87
CA LEU A 220 -12.98 3.64 6.29
C LEU A 220 -13.13 4.94 7.09
N ASN A 221 -14.10 5.77 6.71
CA ASN A 221 -14.37 7.08 7.34
C ASN A 221 -15.34 7.02 8.54
N GLY A 222 -15.89 5.84 8.86
CA GLY A 222 -16.85 5.63 9.95
C GLY A 222 -18.31 5.56 9.50
N ASP A 223 -18.64 5.91 8.25
CA ASP A 223 -20.03 5.94 7.76
C ASP A 223 -20.60 4.55 7.41
N TYR A 224 -19.74 3.53 7.39
CA TYR A 224 -20.07 2.20 6.90
C TYR A 224 -19.84 1.13 7.96
N SER A 225 -20.79 0.20 8.09
CA SER A 225 -20.59 -1.06 8.81
C SER A 225 -19.78 -2.04 7.96
N ILE A 226 -18.82 -2.75 8.58
CA ILE A 226 -17.86 -3.62 7.89
C ILE A 226 -17.94 -5.05 8.45
N LEU A 227 -17.91 -6.05 7.57
CA LEU A 227 -17.67 -7.44 7.93
C LEU A 227 -16.39 -7.96 7.26
N ASP A 228 -15.43 -8.42 8.05
CA ASP A 228 -14.28 -9.18 7.56
C ASP A 228 -14.61 -10.68 7.59
N TYR A 229 -14.95 -11.22 6.42
CA TYR A 229 -15.41 -12.60 6.24
C TYR A 229 -14.22 -13.51 5.98
N GLY A 230 -13.93 -14.42 6.91
CA GLY A 230 -12.73 -15.25 6.90
C GLY A 230 -11.50 -14.48 7.39
N CYS A 231 -11.67 -13.71 8.47
CA CYS A 231 -10.66 -12.79 9.02
C CYS A 231 -9.37 -13.47 9.55
N GLY A 232 -9.33 -14.80 9.67
CA GLY A 232 -8.22 -15.50 10.30
C GLY A 232 -7.99 -15.02 11.73
N LEU A 233 -6.78 -14.52 12.01
CA LEU A 233 -6.42 -13.97 13.32
C LEU A 233 -7.06 -12.61 13.62
N ALA A 234 -7.74 -12.00 12.64
CA ALA A 234 -8.48 -10.75 12.75
C ALA A 234 -7.61 -9.53 13.12
N ASP A 235 -6.36 -9.50 12.65
CA ASP A 235 -5.46 -8.36 12.84
C ASP A 235 -6.06 -7.07 12.25
N ASP A 236 -6.61 -7.14 11.02
CA ASP A 236 -7.26 -6.01 10.36
C ASP A 236 -8.47 -5.49 11.14
N ALA A 237 -9.34 -6.41 11.59
CA ALA A 237 -10.51 -6.04 12.38
C ALA A 237 -10.13 -5.41 13.72
N THR A 238 -9.10 -5.95 14.38
CA THR A 238 -8.61 -5.42 15.66
C THR A 238 -8.02 -4.02 15.51
N GLU A 239 -7.27 -3.77 14.43
CA GLU A 239 -6.73 -2.44 14.12
C GLU A 239 -7.86 -1.43 13.85
N LEU A 240 -8.82 -1.79 12.99
CA LEU A 240 -9.92 -0.88 12.61
C LEU A 240 -10.88 -0.61 13.77
N GLU A 241 -11.15 -1.60 14.62
CA GLU A 241 -11.94 -1.43 15.86
C GLU A 241 -11.24 -0.49 16.84
N ALA A 242 -9.91 -0.58 16.97
CA ALA A 242 -9.12 0.35 17.79
C ALA A 242 -9.20 1.80 17.30
N HIS A 243 -9.45 2.02 16.00
CA HIS A 243 -9.72 3.34 15.40
C HIS A 243 -11.21 3.73 15.42
N GLY A 244 -12.06 3.02 16.17
CA GLY A 244 -13.47 3.35 16.37
C GLY A 244 -14.39 3.02 15.20
N LEU A 245 -13.94 2.20 14.25
CA LEU A 245 -14.77 1.80 13.10
C LEU A 245 -15.73 0.67 13.48
N ASN A 246 -16.93 0.71 12.91
CA ASN A 246 -17.94 -0.35 13.06
C ASN A 246 -17.57 -1.56 12.21
N ILE A 247 -16.66 -2.40 12.72
CA ILE A 247 -16.20 -3.62 12.05
C ILE A 247 -16.56 -4.85 12.89
N ASN A 248 -16.97 -5.90 12.19
CA ASN A 248 -17.16 -7.23 12.74
C ASN A 248 -16.32 -8.23 11.95
N ALA A 249 -15.94 -9.33 12.58
CA ALA A 249 -15.01 -10.31 12.03
C ALA A 249 -15.52 -11.73 12.31
N TRP A 250 -15.51 -12.56 11.27
CA TRP A 250 -15.86 -13.97 11.37
C TRP A 250 -14.81 -14.84 10.69
N ASP A 251 -14.50 -15.99 11.27
CA ASP A 251 -13.64 -17.01 10.65
C ASP A 251 -14.11 -18.41 11.09
N PRO A 252 -14.19 -19.41 10.21
CA PRO A 252 -14.71 -20.72 10.57
C PRO A 252 -13.87 -21.46 11.62
N VAL A 253 -12.60 -21.09 11.81
CA VAL A 253 -11.68 -21.77 12.72
C VAL A 253 -11.22 -20.86 13.86
N HIS A 254 -10.79 -19.64 13.54
CA HIS A 254 -10.17 -18.72 14.50
C HIS A 254 -11.19 -17.86 15.25
N ARG A 255 -12.37 -17.62 14.66
CA ARG A 255 -13.48 -16.87 15.27
C ARG A 255 -14.84 -17.49 14.92
N PRO A 256 -15.08 -18.77 15.27
CA PRO A 256 -16.30 -19.49 14.88
C PRO A 256 -17.57 -18.89 15.51
N ASN A 257 -17.42 -18.27 16.68
CA ASN A 257 -18.49 -17.58 17.40
C ASN A 257 -18.72 -16.13 16.91
N GLY A 258 -17.98 -15.68 15.89
CA GLY A 258 -18.23 -14.38 15.28
C GLY A 258 -19.60 -14.32 14.61
N ASN A 259 -20.21 -13.13 14.58
CA ASN A 259 -21.51 -12.97 13.93
C ASN A 259 -21.33 -12.68 12.44
N LYS A 260 -21.93 -13.47 11.56
CA LYS A 260 -22.01 -13.15 10.13
C LYS A 260 -23.15 -12.15 9.89
N GLN A 261 -22.97 -10.91 10.38
CA GLN A 261 -23.99 -9.87 10.26
C GLN A 261 -23.94 -9.20 8.88
N THR A 262 -25.10 -8.88 8.33
CA THR A 262 -25.18 -8.13 7.07
C THR A 262 -24.66 -6.70 7.27
N SER A 263 -23.64 -6.32 6.51
CA SER A 263 -22.87 -5.08 6.66
C SER A 263 -22.82 -4.28 5.36
N ASP A 264 -22.55 -2.97 5.44
CA ASP A 264 -22.44 -2.11 4.26
C ASP A 264 -21.29 -2.56 3.35
N ILE A 265 -20.15 -2.87 3.95
CA ILE A 265 -18.96 -3.36 3.27
C ILE A 265 -18.63 -4.76 3.79
N VAL A 266 -18.35 -5.69 2.87
CA VAL A 266 -17.83 -7.01 3.22
C VAL A 266 -16.48 -7.21 2.56
N ASN A 267 -15.47 -7.58 3.33
CA ASN A 267 -14.18 -8.03 2.82
C ASN A 267 -14.12 -9.56 2.81
N LEU A 268 -13.81 -10.15 1.67
CA LEU A 268 -13.47 -11.57 1.49
C LEU A 268 -12.01 -11.65 1.06
N GLY A 269 -11.12 -11.34 2.01
CA GLY A 269 -9.69 -11.17 1.77
C GLY A 269 -8.92 -12.49 1.79
N PHE A 270 -8.40 -12.94 0.64
CA PHE A 270 -7.53 -14.13 0.49
C PHE A 270 -8.17 -15.49 0.87
N VAL A 271 -9.46 -15.51 1.22
CA VAL A 271 -10.19 -16.72 1.63
C VAL A 271 -10.35 -17.72 0.48
N LEU A 272 -10.67 -17.24 -0.74
CA LEU A 272 -10.87 -18.13 -1.88
C LEU A 272 -9.60 -18.89 -2.28
N ASN A 273 -8.42 -18.39 -1.91
CA ASN A 273 -7.19 -19.08 -2.23
C ASN A 273 -6.99 -20.37 -1.42
N VAL A 274 -7.59 -20.47 -0.24
CA VAL A 274 -7.26 -21.53 0.73
C VAL A 274 -8.30 -22.65 0.79
N ILE A 275 -9.38 -22.53 0.02
CA ILE A 275 -10.46 -23.52 -0.06
C ILE A 275 -10.23 -24.41 -1.29
N GLU A 276 -9.93 -25.68 -1.04
CA GLU A 276 -9.65 -26.71 -2.03
C GLU A 276 -10.89 -27.14 -2.81
N GLU A 277 -12.05 -27.22 -2.15
CA GLU A 277 -13.30 -27.66 -2.79
C GLU A 277 -13.94 -26.52 -3.58
N GLN A 278 -14.17 -26.75 -4.88
CA GLN A 278 -14.76 -25.74 -5.77
C GLN A 278 -16.19 -25.37 -5.34
N ARG A 279 -16.97 -26.35 -4.86
CA ARG A 279 -18.32 -26.13 -4.34
C ARG A 279 -18.29 -25.25 -3.09
N GLU A 280 -17.42 -25.56 -2.13
CA GLU A 280 -17.26 -24.75 -0.91
C GLU A 280 -16.79 -23.32 -1.23
N ARG A 281 -15.89 -23.13 -2.20
CA ARG A 281 -15.52 -21.79 -2.68
C ARG A 281 -16.70 -21.01 -3.22
N LYS A 282 -17.52 -21.66 -4.04
CA LYS A 282 -18.72 -21.06 -4.63
C LYS A 282 -19.71 -20.64 -3.53
N ASP A 283 -19.96 -21.55 -2.59
CA ASP A 283 -20.88 -21.32 -1.48
C ASP A 283 -20.37 -20.20 -0.55
N THR A 284 -19.06 -20.15 -0.31
CA THR A 284 -18.40 -19.10 0.48
C THR A 284 -18.52 -17.72 -0.18
N LEU A 285 -18.23 -17.62 -1.48
CA LEU A 285 -18.38 -16.38 -2.23
C LEU A 285 -19.85 -15.90 -2.23
N THR A 286 -20.78 -16.84 -2.43
CA THR A 286 -22.23 -16.55 -2.40
C THR A 286 -22.67 -16.05 -1.02
N ALA A 287 -22.21 -16.67 0.06
CA ALA A 287 -22.52 -16.25 1.42
C ALA A 287 -21.97 -14.85 1.74
N ALA A 288 -20.70 -14.58 1.40
CA ALA A 288 -20.11 -13.26 1.58
C ALA A 288 -20.91 -12.17 0.82
N TYR A 289 -21.34 -12.47 -0.41
CA TYR A 289 -22.19 -11.59 -1.19
C TYR A 289 -23.56 -11.37 -0.54
N GLN A 290 -24.19 -12.39 0.04
CA GLN A 290 -25.48 -12.24 0.75
C GLN A 290 -25.38 -11.29 1.95
N HIS A 291 -24.27 -11.30 2.68
CA HIS A 291 -24.02 -10.40 3.81
C HIS A 291 -23.65 -8.97 3.40
N THR A 292 -23.53 -8.68 2.11
CA THR A 292 -23.15 -7.35 1.62
C THR A 292 -24.37 -6.49 1.33
N LYS A 293 -24.41 -5.25 1.81
CA LYS A 293 -25.41 -4.24 1.40
C LYS A 293 -24.93 -3.34 0.26
N LYS A 294 -23.69 -2.81 0.33
CA LYS A 294 -23.20 -1.79 -0.62
C LYS A 294 -21.99 -2.23 -1.43
N LEU A 295 -20.93 -2.76 -0.81
CA LEU A 295 -19.67 -3.12 -1.48
C LEU A 295 -19.11 -4.44 -0.95
N LEU A 296 -18.90 -5.41 -1.84
CA LEU A 296 -18.12 -6.61 -1.56
C LEU A 296 -16.74 -6.45 -2.18
N LEU A 297 -15.69 -6.68 -1.40
CA LEU A 297 -14.31 -6.69 -1.85
C LEU A 297 -13.76 -8.12 -1.78
N VAL A 298 -13.37 -8.70 -2.91
CA VAL A 298 -12.79 -10.04 -3.00
C VAL A 298 -11.32 -9.91 -3.35
N SER A 299 -10.43 -10.44 -2.51
CA SER A 299 -8.99 -10.42 -2.77
C SER A 299 -8.43 -11.82 -2.92
N VAL A 300 -7.52 -12.01 -3.87
CA VAL A 300 -6.82 -13.28 -4.10
C VAL A 300 -5.34 -13.08 -4.37
N MET A 301 -4.55 -14.12 -4.09
CA MET A 301 -3.17 -14.19 -4.58
C MET A 301 -3.11 -14.49 -6.08
N LEU A 302 -2.34 -13.67 -6.80
CA LEU A 302 -2.09 -13.88 -8.22
C LEU A 302 -1.00 -14.94 -8.47
N ALA A 303 -1.09 -15.62 -9.61
CA ALA A 303 -0.09 -16.59 -10.05
C ALA A 303 1.20 -15.90 -10.49
N ASN A 304 2.33 -16.32 -9.89
CA ASN A 304 3.65 -16.12 -10.50
C ASN A 304 4.08 -17.47 -11.07
N GLU A 305 4.24 -17.58 -12.38
CA GLU A 305 4.58 -18.83 -13.07
C GLU A 305 5.81 -19.52 -12.44
N ALA A 306 6.85 -18.76 -12.09
CA ALA A 306 8.05 -19.29 -11.44
C ALA A 306 7.88 -19.79 -9.98
N LYS A 307 6.80 -19.44 -9.29
CA LYS A 307 6.51 -19.98 -7.94
C LYS A 307 5.75 -21.30 -8.00
N GLN A 308 5.02 -21.58 -9.08
CA GLN A 308 4.16 -22.76 -9.16
C GLN A 308 4.92 -24.05 -9.45
N GLU A 309 6.01 -23.99 -10.22
CA GLU A 309 6.83 -25.17 -10.56
C GLU A 309 7.45 -25.88 -9.33
N HIS A 310 7.57 -25.18 -8.20
CA HIS A 310 8.16 -25.73 -6.98
C HIS A 310 7.15 -26.37 -6.01
N PHE A 311 5.86 -26.36 -6.32
CA PHE A 311 4.82 -26.93 -5.45
C PHE A 311 4.15 -28.15 -6.08
N LYS A 312 3.74 -29.11 -5.23
CA LYS A 312 3.01 -30.30 -5.67
C LYS A 312 1.62 -29.86 -6.15
N GLN A 313 1.29 -30.13 -7.41
CA GLN A 313 -0.05 -29.89 -7.93
C GLN A 313 -1.08 -30.73 -7.15
N TYR A 314 -2.22 -30.12 -6.83
CA TYR A 314 -3.33 -30.79 -6.15
C TYR A 314 -4.64 -30.11 -6.55
N LYS A 315 -5.56 -30.89 -7.15
CA LYS A 315 -6.79 -30.38 -7.77
C LYS A 315 -6.47 -29.22 -8.73
N ASP A 316 -7.09 -28.06 -8.55
CA ASP A 316 -6.90 -26.85 -9.37
C ASP A 316 -5.99 -25.80 -8.70
N GLY A 317 -5.16 -26.24 -7.76
CA GLY A 317 -4.18 -25.43 -7.05
C GLY A 317 -2.93 -26.24 -6.72
N VAL A 318 -2.23 -25.83 -5.66
CA VAL A 318 -1.00 -26.48 -5.21
C VAL A 318 -1.04 -26.76 -3.72
N ILE A 319 -0.36 -27.82 -3.28
CA ILE A 319 -0.05 -28.04 -1.87
C ILE A 319 1.31 -27.42 -1.57
N THR A 320 1.33 -26.52 -0.59
CA THR A 320 2.55 -25.88 -0.12
C THR A 320 3.41 -26.83 0.72
N LYS A 321 4.65 -26.45 1.00
CA LYS A 321 5.56 -27.18 1.91
C LYS A 321 5.03 -27.33 3.35
N TRP A 322 3.92 -26.68 3.69
CA TRP A 322 3.24 -26.71 4.99
C TRP A 322 1.97 -27.56 4.96
N ASN A 323 1.75 -28.35 3.89
CA ASN A 323 0.55 -29.15 3.69
C ASN A 323 -0.77 -28.33 3.68
N THR A 324 -0.68 -27.08 3.23
CA THR A 324 -1.83 -26.20 2.99
C THR A 324 -2.14 -26.12 1.51
N PHE A 325 -3.42 -26.04 1.15
CA PHE A 325 -3.83 -25.77 -0.22
C PHE A 325 -3.73 -24.28 -0.53
N GLN A 326 -3.23 -23.97 -1.72
CA GLN A 326 -3.25 -22.62 -2.27
C GLN A 326 -3.66 -22.68 -3.74
N LYS A 327 -4.76 -22.02 -4.07
CA LYS A 327 -5.10 -21.67 -5.45
C LYS A 327 -4.61 -20.28 -5.78
N TYR A 328 -3.87 -20.14 -6.86
CA TYR A 328 -3.54 -18.84 -7.44
C TYR A 328 -4.48 -18.55 -8.61
N TYR A 329 -4.72 -17.27 -8.87
CA TYR A 329 -5.57 -16.81 -9.95
C TYR A 329 -4.80 -15.87 -10.89
N SER A 330 -5.21 -15.74 -12.14
CA SER A 330 -4.92 -14.52 -12.90
C SER A 330 -6.00 -13.46 -12.61
N GLN A 331 -5.71 -12.18 -12.92
CA GLN A 331 -6.67 -11.09 -12.76
C GLN A 331 -7.98 -11.38 -13.54
N ALA A 332 -7.86 -11.84 -14.78
CA ALA A 332 -9.01 -12.22 -15.61
C ALA A 332 -9.77 -13.43 -15.04
N GLN A 333 -9.04 -14.44 -14.53
CA GLN A 333 -9.65 -15.64 -13.98
C GLN A 333 -10.47 -15.36 -12.73
N ILE A 334 -9.97 -14.56 -11.78
CA ILE A 334 -10.73 -14.24 -10.57
C ILE A 334 -11.97 -13.40 -10.92
N ARG A 335 -11.83 -12.45 -11.84
CA ARG A 335 -12.94 -11.65 -12.34
C ARG A 335 -14.04 -12.52 -12.94
N ALA A 336 -13.69 -13.38 -13.89
CA ALA A 336 -14.64 -14.29 -14.55
C ALA A 336 -15.30 -15.25 -13.54
N TYR A 337 -14.53 -15.77 -12.57
CA TYR A 337 -15.05 -16.65 -11.53
C TYR A 337 -16.13 -15.95 -10.68
N ILE A 338 -15.91 -14.69 -10.29
CA ILE A 338 -16.88 -13.91 -9.53
C ILE A 338 -18.13 -13.59 -10.37
N GLU A 339 -17.94 -13.10 -11.60
CA GLU A 339 -19.02 -12.73 -12.51
C GLU A 339 -19.92 -13.94 -12.82
N GLN A 340 -19.34 -15.11 -13.09
CA GLN A 340 -20.09 -16.36 -13.35
C GLN A 340 -20.79 -16.91 -12.11
N THR A 341 -20.17 -16.78 -10.93
CA THR A 341 -20.73 -17.33 -9.68
C THR A 341 -21.91 -16.49 -9.19
N LEU A 342 -21.78 -15.18 -9.22
CA LEU A 342 -22.74 -14.24 -8.63
C LEU A 342 -23.70 -13.64 -9.68
N ASN A 343 -23.41 -13.79 -10.97
CA ASN A 343 -24.14 -13.14 -12.08
C ASN A 343 -24.22 -11.61 -11.91
N VAL A 344 -23.09 -11.00 -11.57
CA VAL A 344 -22.94 -9.56 -11.34
C VAL A 344 -21.81 -9.00 -12.19
N LYS A 345 -21.80 -7.67 -12.38
CA LYS A 345 -20.63 -6.97 -12.92
C LYS A 345 -19.60 -6.75 -11.81
N THR A 346 -18.34 -6.69 -12.21
CA THR A 346 -17.23 -6.46 -11.28
C THR A 346 -16.33 -5.33 -11.77
N MET A 347 -15.59 -4.74 -10.84
CA MET A 347 -14.60 -3.71 -11.09
C MET A 347 -13.25 -4.11 -10.50
N ALA A 348 -12.17 -3.95 -11.25
CA ALA A 348 -10.83 -4.11 -10.69
C ALA A 348 -10.55 -2.97 -9.69
N PHE A 349 -10.24 -3.33 -8.45
CA PHE A 349 -9.97 -2.40 -7.36
C PHE A 349 -8.47 -2.34 -7.00
N GLY A 350 -7.70 -3.29 -7.56
CA GLY A 350 -6.25 -3.41 -7.50
C GLY A 350 -5.79 -4.77 -8.04
N GLN A 351 -4.49 -5.02 -7.98
CA GLN A 351 -3.94 -6.33 -8.37
C GLN A 351 -4.48 -7.44 -7.45
N GLY A 352 -5.22 -8.39 -8.03
CA GLY A 352 -5.88 -9.47 -7.29
C GLY A 352 -7.03 -9.01 -6.40
N ILE A 353 -7.45 -7.74 -6.46
CA ILE A 353 -8.53 -7.18 -5.63
C ILE A 353 -9.67 -6.73 -6.55
N ILE A 354 -10.84 -7.34 -6.38
CA ILE A 354 -12.03 -7.11 -7.20
C ILE A 354 -13.16 -6.57 -6.34
N ALA A 355 -13.75 -5.45 -6.75
CA ALA A 355 -14.89 -4.82 -6.11
C ALA A 355 -16.20 -5.19 -6.82
N ILE A 356 -17.25 -5.39 -6.02
CA ILE A 356 -18.62 -5.64 -6.46
C ILE A 356 -19.51 -4.64 -5.74
N PHE A 357 -19.95 -3.62 -6.47
CA PHE A 357 -20.88 -2.62 -5.95
C PHE A 357 -22.32 -3.11 -6.10
N LYS A 358 -23.00 -3.28 -4.97
CA LYS A 358 -24.45 -3.49 -4.92
C LYS A 358 -25.24 -2.18 -4.89
N CYS A 359 -24.60 -1.11 -4.43
CA CYS A 359 -25.18 0.23 -4.37
C CYS A 359 -24.72 1.03 -5.59
N PRO A 360 -25.60 1.31 -6.58
CA PRO A 360 -25.23 2.05 -7.78
C PRO A 360 -24.73 3.47 -7.50
N GLN A 361 -25.25 4.11 -6.43
CA GLN A 361 -24.81 5.44 -6.00
C GLN A 361 -23.36 5.42 -5.50
N LEU A 362 -22.98 4.35 -4.79
CA LEU A 362 -21.62 4.19 -4.28
C LEU A 362 -20.64 3.89 -5.42
N GLU A 363 -21.06 3.08 -6.40
CA GLU A 363 -20.29 2.83 -7.63
C GLU A 363 -20.05 4.13 -8.42
N GLU A 364 -21.10 4.93 -8.60
CA GLU A 364 -21.03 6.22 -9.29
C GLU A 364 -20.06 7.19 -8.57
N ALA A 365 -20.19 7.31 -7.25
CA ALA A 365 -19.31 8.14 -6.44
C ALA A 365 -17.85 7.71 -6.56
N HIS A 366 -17.57 6.40 -6.56
CA HIS A 366 -16.22 5.86 -6.74
C HIS A 366 -15.62 6.20 -8.11
N HIS A 367 -16.40 6.14 -9.19
CA HIS A 367 -15.90 6.50 -10.52
C HIS A 367 -15.65 8.00 -10.67
N LEU A 368 -16.47 8.82 -10.05
CA LEU A 368 -16.26 10.27 -10.01
C LEU A 368 -14.99 10.62 -9.24
N GLU A 369 -14.78 9.95 -8.09
CA GLU A 369 -13.56 10.05 -7.29
C GLU A 369 -12.32 9.76 -8.14
N LEU A 370 -12.29 8.64 -8.87
CA LEU A 370 -11.15 8.27 -9.73
C LEU A 370 -10.86 9.28 -10.84
N GLN A 371 -11.88 9.96 -11.36
CA GLN A 371 -11.74 10.86 -12.50
C GLN A 371 -11.47 12.31 -12.11
N PHE A 372 -12.08 12.77 -11.01
CA PHE A 372 -12.12 14.18 -10.64
C PHE A 372 -11.35 14.51 -9.37
N GLN A 373 -10.97 13.52 -8.52
CA GLN A 373 -10.02 13.79 -7.44
C GLN A 373 -8.60 13.91 -7.97
N ASN A 374 -8.27 15.16 -8.28
CA ASN A 374 -6.89 15.60 -8.31
C ASN A 374 -6.37 15.70 -6.87
N TYR A 375 -5.46 14.82 -6.49
CA TYR A 375 -4.59 14.95 -5.30
C TYR A 375 -3.75 16.25 -5.27
N ASN A 376 -3.95 17.15 -6.23
CA ASN A 376 -3.24 18.41 -6.39
C ASN A 376 -4.20 19.60 -6.53
N TRP A 377 -5.21 19.70 -5.65
CA TRP A 377 -5.96 20.96 -5.50
C TRP A 377 -5.06 22.14 -5.09
N GLN A 378 -3.85 21.87 -4.59
CA GLN A 378 -3.03 22.91 -3.98
C GLN A 378 -1.91 23.51 -4.85
N HIS A 379 -1.66 23.04 -6.08
CA HIS A 379 -0.47 23.51 -6.84
C HIS A 379 -0.57 23.59 -8.37
N ILE A 380 -1.70 23.27 -9.01
CA ILE A 380 -1.76 23.27 -10.49
C ILE A 380 -2.14 24.65 -11.08
N THR A 381 -2.87 25.49 -10.36
CA THR A 381 -2.95 26.90 -10.72
C THR A 381 -1.69 27.58 -10.17
N GLN A 382 -0.78 27.97 -11.08
CA GLN A 382 0.02 29.16 -10.81
C GLN A 382 -0.96 30.20 -10.27
N ARG A 383 -0.65 30.84 -9.12
CA ARG A 383 -1.54 31.88 -8.60
C ARG A 383 -1.91 32.79 -9.78
N PRO A 384 -3.20 32.90 -10.11
CA PRO A 384 -3.62 33.57 -11.33
C PRO A 384 -3.03 34.98 -11.27
N GLN A 385 -2.30 35.35 -12.31
CA GLN A 385 -1.59 36.62 -12.34
C GLN A 385 -2.64 37.69 -12.65
N PRO A 386 -2.91 38.62 -11.72
CA PRO A 386 -3.86 39.69 -12.00
C PRO A 386 -3.31 40.56 -13.14
N LYS A 387 -4.20 41.03 -14.02
CA LYS A 387 -3.82 42.01 -15.06
C LYS A 387 -3.24 43.26 -14.39
N ALA A 388 -2.19 43.83 -14.98
CA ALA A 388 -1.58 45.07 -14.49
C ALA A 388 -2.60 46.22 -14.56
N LEU A 389 -3.08 46.68 -13.39
CA LEU A 389 -4.10 47.72 -13.27
C LEU A 389 -3.51 49.14 -13.25
N PRO A 390 -4.19 50.13 -13.86
CA PRO A 390 -3.90 51.55 -13.63
C PRO A 390 -4.11 51.95 -12.16
N LYS A 391 -3.16 52.70 -11.58
CA LYS A 391 -3.10 53.10 -10.16
C LYS A 391 -4.32 53.88 -9.62
N ALA A 392 -5.29 54.28 -10.46
CA ALA A 392 -6.42 55.12 -10.08
C ALA A 392 -7.68 54.35 -9.60
N GLN A 393 -7.75 53.02 -9.80
CA GLN A 393 -8.90 52.19 -9.36
C GLN A 393 -8.59 51.27 -8.15
N GLN A 394 -7.40 51.42 -7.56
CA GLN A 394 -6.83 50.63 -6.45
C GLN A 394 -7.37 51.04 -5.06
N LYS A 395 -8.68 51.25 -4.92
CA LYS A 395 -9.39 51.30 -3.61
C LYS A 395 -10.78 50.67 -3.73
N THR A 396 -10.94 49.68 -4.58
CA THR A 396 -12.22 49.05 -4.88
C THR A 396 -12.48 47.85 -3.97
N LEU A 397 -13.74 47.42 -3.86
CA LEU A 397 -14.22 46.24 -3.12
C LEU A 397 -13.35 44.96 -3.30
N PHE A 398 -12.61 44.87 -4.40
CA PHE A 398 -11.65 43.81 -4.68
C PHE A 398 -10.57 43.68 -3.60
N GLU A 399 -9.86 44.76 -3.27
CA GLU A 399 -8.76 44.75 -2.29
C GLU A 399 -9.25 44.41 -0.87
N LYS A 400 -10.50 44.77 -0.55
CA LYS A 400 -11.10 44.47 0.76
C LYS A 400 -11.48 42.99 0.92
N HIS A 401 -11.71 42.26 -0.18
CA HIS A 401 -12.19 40.88 -0.15
C HIS A 401 -11.38 39.96 -1.09
N GLN A 402 -10.10 40.25 -1.27
CA GLN A 402 -9.25 39.56 -2.25
C GLN A 402 -9.24 38.04 -2.04
N THR A 403 -9.02 37.56 -0.81
CA THR A 403 -9.00 36.13 -0.50
C THR A 403 -10.31 35.43 -0.90
N LEU A 404 -11.46 36.03 -0.60
CA LEU A 404 -12.78 35.49 -0.94
C LEU A 404 -13.00 35.40 -2.46
N LEU A 405 -12.52 36.41 -3.20
CA LEU A 405 -12.61 36.45 -4.66
C LEU A 405 -11.63 35.48 -5.33
N ASP A 406 -10.43 35.35 -4.78
CA ASP A 406 -9.42 34.40 -5.24
C ASP A 406 -9.91 32.96 -5.03
N ASP A 407 -10.44 32.64 -3.85
CA ASP A 407 -11.03 31.35 -3.54
C ASP A 407 -12.21 31.05 -4.46
N PHE A 408 -13.09 32.02 -4.69
CA PHE A 408 -14.21 31.88 -5.63
C PHE A 408 -13.73 31.67 -7.07
N TRP A 409 -12.70 32.38 -7.52
CA TRP A 409 -12.11 32.21 -8.87
C TRP A 409 -11.50 30.82 -9.03
N GLN A 410 -10.78 30.31 -8.02
CA GLN A 410 -10.26 28.94 -8.05
C GLN A 410 -11.38 27.90 -8.21
N HIS A 411 -12.51 28.07 -7.51
CA HIS A 411 -13.68 27.20 -7.70
C HIS A 411 -14.24 27.32 -9.14
N CYS A 412 -14.28 28.52 -9.71
CA CYS A 412 -14.68 28.71 -11.11
C CYS A 412 -13.79 27.94 -12.07
N LEU A 413 -12.46 28.00 -11.86
CA LEU A 413 -11.48 27.25 -12.66
C LEU A 413 -11.57 25.72 -12.43
N HIS A 414 -11.92 25.27 -11.23
CA HIS A 414 -12.12 23.84 -10.93
C HIS A 414 -13.25 23.23 -11.75
N PHE A 415 -14.41 23.90 -11.72
CA PHE A 415 -15.61 23.42 -12.39
C PHE A 415 -15.61 23.80 -13.88
N GLY A 416 -14.74 24.72 -14.31
CA GLY A 416 -14.82 25.33 -15.64
C GLY A 416 -16.16 26.05 -15.86
N ARG A 417 -16.81 26.48 -14.77
CA ARG A 417 -18.12 27.15 -14.72
C ARG A 417 -18.27 27.83 -13.35
N LEU A 418 -19.27 28.69 -13.20
CA LEU A 418 -19.61 29.24 -11.91
C LEU A 418 -20.11 28.12 -10.96
N PRO A 419 -19.64 28.07 -9.70
CA PRO A 419 -20.18 27.13 -8.72
C PRO A 419 -21.61 27.54 -8.32
N ALA A 420 -22.43 26.55 -8.02
CA ALA A 420 -23.73 26.74 -7.38
C ALA A 420 -23.57 27.13 -5.90
N ASN A 421 -24.67 27.55 -5.26
CA ASN A 421 -24.64 28.02 -3.86
C ASN A 421 -24.20 26.93 -2.87
N ASP A 422 -24.41 25.66 -3.21
CA ASP A 422 -24.02 24.46 -2.45
C ASP A 422 -22.62 23.95 -2.82
N GLU A 423 -21.96 24.55 -3.81
CA GLU A 423 -20.62 24.16 -4.31
C GLU A 423 -19.52 25.14 -3.89
N PHE A 424 -19.87 26.18 -3.12
CA PHE A 424 -18.93 27.14 -2.56
C PHE A 424 -19.36 27.53 -1.14
N GLU A 425 -18.59 27.13 -0.14
CA GLU A 425 -18.96 27.30 1.28
C GLU A 425 -19.23 28.76 1.66
N GLN A 426 -18.49 29.70 1.05
CA GLN A 426 -18.62 31.14 1.31
C GLN A 426 -19.63 31.85 0.40
N SER A 427 -20.54 31.13 -0.27
CA SER A 427 -21.56 31.70 -1.15
C SER A 427 -22.43 32.76 -0.49
N THR A 428 -22.81 32.59 0.78
CA THR A 428 -23.60 33.58 1.53
C THR A 428 -22.83 34.89 1.72
N THR A 429 -21.56 34.78 2.12
CA THR A 429 -20.63 35.90 2.29
C THR A 429 -20.35 36.61 0.97
N LEU A 430 -20.06 35.86 -0.10
CA LEU A 430 -19.83 36.43 -1.43
C LEU A 430 -21.05 37.22 -1.92
N ARG A 431 -22.25 36.66 -1.78
CA ARG A 431 -23.49 37.32 -2.18
C ARG A 431 -23.80 38.56 -1.33
N LYS A 432 -23.41 38.58 -0.06
CA LYS A 432 -23.56 39.77 0.80
C LYS A 432 -22.76 40.95 0.26
N TYR A 433 -21.53 40.73 -0.23
CA TYR A 433 -20.66 41.81 -0.72
C TYR A 433 -20.86 42.13 -2.20
N PHE A 434 -21.20 41.13 -3.02
CA PHE A 434 -21.22 41.25 -4.48
C PHE A 434 -22.61 41.00 -5.11
N THR A 435 -23.67 40.86 -4.29
CA THR A 435 -25.06 40.53 -4.69
C THR A 435 -25.27 39.09 -5.19
N SER A 436 -24.46 38.63 -6.15
CA SER A 436 -24.61 37.31 -6.79
C SER A 436 -23.28 36.74 -7.30
N HIS A 437 -23.22 35.41 -7.49
CA HIS A 437 -22.08 34.74 -8.13
C HIS A 437 -21.79 35.29 -9.53
N ASN A 438 -22.84 35.58 -10.32
CA ASN A 438 -22.69 36.18 -11.65
C ASN A 438 -22.00 37.56 -11.59
N LYS A 439 -22.42 38.44 -10.67
CA LYS A 439 -21.78 39.75 -10.53
C LYS A 439 -20.34 39.66 -10.05
N ALA A 440 -20.05 38.75 -9.11
CA ALA A 440 -18.69 38.48 -8.67
C ALA A 440 -17.81 37.96 -9.82
N PHE A 441 -18.34 37.03 -10.63
CA PHE A 441 -17.64 36.48 -11.79
C PHE A 441 -17.39 37.54 -12.87
N SER A 442 -18.40 38.31 -13.26
CA SER A 442 -18.23 39.40 -14.25
C SER A 442 -17.23 40.46 -13.78
N MET A 443 -17.16 40.71 -12.47
CA MET A 443 -16.10 41.55 -11.91
C MET A 443 -14.73 40.89 -12.14
N LEU A 444 -14.56 39.62 -11.75
CA LEU A 444 -13.29 38.89 -11.88
C LEU A 444 -12.80 38.73 -13.32
N GLN A 445 -13.68 38.62 -14.32
CA GLN A 445 -13.28 38.59 -15.73
C GLN A 445 -12.53 39.87 -16.18
N ASN A 446 -12.77 41.00 -15.52
CA ASN A 446 -12.01 42.22 -15.78
C ASN A 446 -10.61 42.18 -15.15
N TYR A 447 -10.42 41.42 -14.07
CA TYR A 447 -9.17 41.32 -13.31
C TYR A 447 -8.26 40.17 -13.79
N TYR A 448 -8.84 39.03 -14.13
CA TYR A 448 -8.14 37.81 -14.57
C TYR A 448 -8.22 37.61 -16.09
N GLU A 449 -7.33 36.79 -16.64
CA GLU A 449 -7.32 36.50 -18.08
C GLU A 449 -8.46 35.55 -18.47
N GLN A 450 -9.19 35.89 -19.53
CA GLN A 450 -10.32 35.06 -20.01
C GLN A 450 -9.83 33.71 -20.55
N SER A 451 -8.63 33.67 -21.12
CA SER A 451 -7.96 32.46 -21.61
C SER A 451 -7.83 31.38 -20.53
N GLU A 452 -7.57 31.75 -19.27
CA GLU A 452 -7.47 30.80 -18.15
C GLU A 452 -8.81 30.09 -17.91
N PHE A 453 -9.91 30.86 -17.93
CA PHE A 453 -11.25 30.31 -17.73
C PHE A 453 -11.69 29.45 -18.92
N ASP A 454 -11.39 29.86 -20.15
CA ASP A 454 -11.70 29.09 -21.35
C ASP A 454 -10.93 27.74 -21.36
N GLN A 455 -9.67 27.74 -20.93
CA GLN A 455 -8.87 26.52 -20.74
C GLN A 455 -9.46 25.61 -19.65
N ALA A 456 -9.90 26.19 -18.53
CA ALA A 456 -10.58 25.46 -17.48
C ALA A 456 -11.90 24.82 -17.97
N GLN A 457 -12.69 25.55 -18.76
CA GLN A 457 -13.92 25.06 -19.37
C GLN A 457 -13.64 23.88 -20.31
N LEU A 458 -12.66 24.03 -21.21
CA LEU A 458 -12.25 22.95 -22.12
C LEU A 458 -11.71 21.74 -21.37
N LYS A 459 -10.90 21.95 -20.33
CA LYS A 459 -10.39 20.88 -19.47
C LYS A 459 -11.53 20.12 -18.81
N ARG A 460 -12.51 20.81 -18.20
CA ARG A 460 -13.66 20.16 -17.57
C ARG A 460 -14.47 19.35 -18.59
N LYS A 461 -14.71 19.91 -19.77
CA LYS A 461 -15.38 19.20 -20.87
C LYS A 461 -14.64 17.90 -21.23
N HIS A 462 -13.31 17.95 -21.37
CA HIS A 462 -12.50 16.75 -21.61
C HIS A 462 -12.56 15.75 -20.44
N ASP A 463 -12.53 16.22 -19.20
CA ASP A 463 -12.68 15.35 -18.02
C ASP A 463 -14.02 14.60 -18.03
N LEU A 464 -15.11 15.28 -18.42
CA LEU A 464 -16.44 14.67 -18.60
C LEU A 464 -16.47 13.68 -19.76
N LEU A 465 -15.84 13.99 -20.91
CA LEU A 465 -15.78 13.05 -22.03
C LEU A 465 -15.02 11.77 -21.66
N VAL A 466 -13.89 11.90 -20.96
CA VAL A 466 -13.12 10.75 -20.47
C VAL A 466 -13.98 9.94 -19.49
N TYR A 467 -14.68 10.60 -18.56
CA TYR A 467 -15.60 9.96 -17.62
C TYR A 467 -16.64 9.08 -18.33
N PHE A 468 -17.37 9.66 -19.29
CA PHE A 468 -18.41 8.94 -20.02
C PHE A 468 -17.84 7.86 -20.95
N ALA A 469 -16.69 8.11 -21.58
CA ALA A 469 -16.02 7.12 -22.44
C ALA A 469 -15.63 5.86 -21.63
N LEU A 470 -15.06 6.05 -20.44
CA LEU A 470 -14.70 4.96 -19.54
C LEU A 470 -15.93 4.26 -18.94
N SER A 471 -17.04 4.98 -18.71
CA SER A 471 -18.32 4.38 -18.35
C SER A 471 -18.85 3.46 -19.46
N LEU A 472 -18.76 3.91 -20.73
CA LEU A 472 -19.19 3.14 -21.89
C LEU A 472 -18.33 1.89 -22.08
N PHE A 473 -17.01 1.98 -21.92
CA PHE A 473 -16.10 0.83 -21.97
C PHE A 473 -16.45 -0.22 -20.90
N GLY A 474 -16.72 0.23 -19.67
CA GLY A 474 -17.19 -0.61 -18.57
C GLY A 474 -18.63 -1.12 -18.71
N LYS A 475 -19.33 -0.79 -19.82
CA LYS A 475 -20.76 -1.10 -20.05
C LYS A 475 -21.67 -0.63 -18.90
N ARG A 476 -21.34 0.50 -18.28
CA ARG A 476 -22.07 1.11 -17.16
C ARG A 476 -23.02 2.20 -17.66
N GLN A 477 -24.20 2.29 -17.06
CA GLN A 477 -25.19 3.33 -17.34
C GLN A 477 -25.07 4.46 -16.33
N ALA A 478 -24.23 5.47 -16.58
CA ALA A 478 -23.98 6.59 -15.66
C ALA A 478 -25.23 7.40 -15.29
N LYS A 479 -26.30 7.36 -16.12
CA LYS A 479 -27.46 8.25 -15.98
C LYS A 479 -28.27 8.05 -14.69
N SER A 480 -28.32 6.85 -14.12
CA SER A 480 -29.36 6.48 -13.15
C SER A 480 -29.22 7.15 -11.78
N HIS A 481 -28.02 7.62 -11.41
CA HIS A 481 -27.75 8.21 -10.08
C HIS A 481 -26.71 9.33 -10.09
N MET A 482 -26.75 10.20 -11.12
CA MET A 482 -25.78 11.29 -11.24
C MET A 482 -25.93 12.33 -10.11
N PRO A 483 -24.83 12.73 -9.45
CA PRO A 483 -24.86 13.84 -8.49
C PRO A 483 -25.30 15.15 -9.13
N ALA A 484 -25.82 16.06 -8.30
CA ALA A 484 -26.28 17.38 -8.74
C ALA A 484 -25.16 18.17 -9.45
N SER A 485 -23.93 18.07 -8.94
CA SER A 485 -22.76 18.73 -9.53
C SER A 485 -22.48 18.26 -10.97
N LEU A 486 -22.49 16.94 -11.22
CA LEU A 486 -22.32 16.39 -12.57
C LEU A 486 -23.46 16.80 -13.52
N THR A 487 -24.68 16.88 -12.99
CA THR A 487 -25.84 17.34 -13.78
C THR A 487 -25.70 18.81 -14.20
N ARG A 488 -25.16 19.66 -13.31
CA ARG A 488 -24.87 21.07 -13.64
C ARG A 488 -23.75 21.18 -14.66
N ASP A 489 -22.69 20.38 -14.52
CA ASP A 489 -21.60 20.33 -15.49
C ASP A 489 -22.10 19.98 -16.89
N LEU A 490 -22.91 18.93 -17.00
CA LEU A 490 -23.50 18.51 -18.27
C LEU A 490 -24.29 19.64 -18.94
N LYS A 491 -25.10 20.38 -18.18
CA LYS A 491 -25.91 21.49 -18.70
C LYS A 491 -25.08 22.68 -19.19
N ILE A 492 -23.87 22.87 -18.68
CA ILE A 492 -23.01 24.01 -19.04
C ILE A 492 -22.03 23.63 -20.16
N HIS A 493 -21.53 22.40 -20.16
CA HIS A 493 -20.47 21.96 -21.08
C HIS A 493 -21.01 21.27 -22.33
N PHE A 494 -22.28 20.89 -22.35
CA PHE A 494 -22.96 20.21 -23.46
C PHE A 494 -24.38 20.76 -23.63
N ASP A 495 -24.91 20.66 -24.85
CA ASP A 495 -26.29 21.10 -25.14
C ASP A 495 -27.30 20.16 -24.46
N ASP A 496 -27.05 18.86 -24.54
CA ASP A 496 -27.79 17.83 -23.83
C ASP A 496 -26.92 16.61 -23.46
N TYR A 497 -27.49 15.73 -22.63
CA TYR A 497 -26.82 14.52 -22.16
C TYR A 497 -26.50 13.51 -23.27
N ASN A 498 -27.36 13.39 -24.29
CA ASN A 498 -27.17 12.43 -25.38
C ASN A 498 -25.99 12.84 -26.27
N GLN A 499 -25.84 14.14 -26.52
CA GLN A 499 -24.70 14.70 -27.23
C GLN A 499 -23.38 14.45 -26.49
N ALA A 500 -23.36 14.58 -25.15
CA ALA A 500 -22.21 14.25 -24.33
C ALA A 500 -21.83 12.75 -24.46
N LEU A 501 -22.82 11.85 -24.44
CA LEU A 501 -22.59 10.43 -24.64
C LEU A 501 -22.11 10.10 -26.05
N GLU A 502 -22.64 10.76 -27.08
CA GLU A 502 -22.23 10.54 -28.46
C GLU A 502 -20.77 10.97 -28.67
N GLN A 503 -20.38 12.16 -28.18
CA GLN A 503 -18.99 12.61 -28.23
C GLN A 503 -18.06 11.69 -27.43
N ALA A 504 -18.48 11.23 -26.25
CA ALA A 504 -17.70 10.29 -25.45
C ALA A 504 -17.56 8.93 -26.15
N LYS A 505 -18.60 8.47 -26.83
CA LYS A 505 -18.58 7.25 -27.65
C LYS A 505 -17.60 7.42 -28.81
N GLN A 506 -17.69 8.51 -29.57
CA GLN A 506 -16.76 8.81 -30.66
C GLN A 506 -15.30 8.84 -30.16
N LEU A 507 -15.05 9.50 -29.02
CA LEU A 507 -13.73 9.52 -28.38
C LEU A 507 -13.26 8.10 -28.03
N LEU A 508 -14.12 7.27 -27.42
CA LEU A 508 -13.79 5.89 -27.08
C LEU A 508 -13.43 5.05 -28.31
N PHE A 509 -14.21 5.15 -29.39
CA PHE A 509 -13.90 4.40 -30.63
C PHE A 509 -12.63 4.93 -31.30
N SER A 510 -12.33 6.22 -31.20
CA SER A 510 -11.14 6.83 -31.81
C SER A 510 -9.82 6.26 -31.28
N ILE A 511 -9.81 5.67 -30.08
CA ILE A 511 -8.60 5.10 -29.47
C ILE A 511 -8.14 3.81 -30.18
N ALA A 512 -9.01 3.18 -30.97
CA ALA A 512 -8.70 1.98 -31.72
C ALA A 512 -7.78 2.26 -32.92
N GLU A 513 -7.72 3.51 -33.38
CA GLU A 513 -6.91 3.93 -34.53
C GLU A 513 -5.48 4.28 -34.11
N PRO A 514 -4.45 3.53 -34.55
CA PRO A 514 -3.05 3.78 -34.17
C PRO A 514 -2.55 5.18 -34.50
N ALA A 515 -3.00 5.75 -35.62
CA ALA A 515 -2.62 7.09 -36.05
C ALA A 515 -3.05 8.15 -35.04
N ASN A 516 -4.26 8.01 -34.46
CA ASN A 516 -4.77 8.94 -33.47
C ASN A 516 -3.93 8.89 -32.18
N ILE A 517 -3.55 7.69 -31.74
CA ILE A 517 -2.70 7.50 -30.56
C ILE A 517 -1.30 8.06 -30.80
N GLY A 518 -0.71 7.80 -31.98
CA GLY A 518 0.57 8.36 -32.39
C GLY A 518 0.56 9.89 -32.35
N ASN A 519 -0.35 10.51 -33.08
CA ASN A 519 -0.49 11.98 -33.14
C ASN A 519 -0.68 12.59 -31.75
N ALA A 520 -1.53 11.99 -30.91
CA ALA A 520 -1.73 12.47 -29.56
C ALA A 520 -0.49 12.32 -28.66
N CYS A 521 0.34 11.29 -28.87
CA CYS A 521 1.61 11.14 -28.17
C CYS A 521 2.62 12.23 -28.57
N TYR A 522 2.73 12.55 -29.86
CA TYR A 522 3.59 13.64 -30.33
C TYR A 522 3.14 14.99 -29.75
N GLN A 523 1.84 15.30 -29.84
CA GLN A 523 1.27 16.53 -29.27
C GLN A 523 1.52 16.62 -27.75
N ALA A 524 1.31 15.52 -27.02
CA ALA A 524 1.57 15.49 -25.58
C ALA A 524 3.05 15.73 -25.25
N TYR A 525 3.97 15.16 -26.04
CA TYR A 525 5.40 15.35 -25.85
C TYR A 525 5.85 16.78 -26.18
N GLU A 526 5.28 17.42 -27.21
CA GLU A 526 5.55 18.83 -27.54
C GLU A 526 5.22 19.77 -26.37
N GLN A 527 4.13 19.49 -25.65
CA GLN A 527 3.68 20.29 -24.50
C GLN A 527 4.45 19.97 -23.21
N ILE A 528 4.66 18.68 -22.90
CA ILE A 528 5.24 18.25 -21.62
C ILE A 528 6.77 18.29 -21.65
N GLN A 529 7.38 17.98 -22.79
CA GLN A 529 8.83 17.96 -23.02
C GLN A 529 9.63 17.12 -22.01
N LEU A 530 9.02 16.04 -21.49
CA LEU A 530 9.64 15.11 -20.56
C LEU A 530 9.28 13.67 -20.91
N GLY A 531 10.15 12.74 -20.53
CA GLY A 531 10.02 11.33 -20.81
C GLY A 531 10.70 10.93 -22.12
N GLU A 532 10.41 9.71 -22.59
CA GLU A 532 11.05 9.12 -23.76
C GLU A 532 10.04 8.95 -24.88
N LEU A 533 10.19 9.74 -25.95
CA LEU A 533 9.45 9.57 -27.18
C LEU A 533 10.28 8.71 -28.16
N HIS A 534 9.80 7.51 -28.42
CA HIS A 534 10.34 6.63 -29.45
C HIS A 534 9.47 6.74 -30.70
N ASP A 535 10.04 7.31 -31.75
CA ASP A 535 9.35 7.60 -33.00
C ASP A 535 8.61 6.36 -33.55
N ASN A 536 7.35 6.55 -33.95
CA ASN A 536 6.47 5.54 -34.51
C ASN A 536 6.32 4.26 -33.65
N HIS A 537 6.64 4.35 -32.36
CA HIS A 537 6.69 3.19 -31.47
C HIS A 537 5.96 3.45 -30.15
N SER A 538 6.44 4.39 -29.34
CA SER A 538 5.88 4.60 -28.00
C SER A 538 6.27 5.91 -27.36
N TYR A 539 5.43 6.41 -26.46
CA TYR A 539 5.78 7.48 -25.53
C TYR A 539 5.79 6.94 -24.09
N ILE A 540 6.86 7.20 -23.35
CA ILE A 540 7.04 6.79 -21.96
C ILE A 540 7.16 8.04 -21.09
N LEU A 541 6.31 8.14 -20.07
CA LEU A 541 6.27 9.30 -19.18
C LEU A 541 5.84 8.90 -17.77
N HIS A 542 6.06 9.80 -16.82
CA HIS A 542 5.66 9.56 -15.44
C HIS A 542 4.14 9.68 -15.26
N THR A 543 3.56 8.79 -14.47
CA THR A 543 2.13 8.77 -14.09
C THR A 543 1.59 10.09 -13.54
N ARG A 544 2.44 10.95 -12.96
CA ARG A 544 2.03 12.29 -12.48
C ARG A 544 1.48 13.21 -13.59
N TYR A 545 1.83 12.95 -14.85
CA TYR A 545 1.43 13.78 -16.00
C TYR A 545 0.16 13.27 -16.69
N LEU A 546 -0.46 12.18 -16.20
CA LEU A 546 -1.65 11.59 -16.84
C LEU A 546 -2.78 12.59 -17.02
N ASN A 547 -3.00 13.50 -16.05
CA ASN A 547 -4.07 14.50 -16.12
C ASN A 547 -3.77 15.66 -17.09
N GLN A 548 -2.53 15.77 -17.57
CA GLN A 548 -2.12 16.75 -18.59
C GLN A 548 -2.18 16.16 -20.01
N LEU A 549 -2.39 14.84 -20.13
CA LEU A 549 -2.49 14.20 -21.43
C LEU A 549 -3.80 14.59 -22.16
N PRO A 550 -3.78 14.62 -23.50
CA PRO A 550 -5.00 14.72 -24.31
C PRO A 550 -6.05 13.68 -23.89
N ALA A 551 -7.32 14.05 -24.01
CA ALA A 551 -8.46 13.21 -23.61
C ALA A 551 -8.38 11.79 -24.20
N ILE A 552 -7.96 11.66 -25.47
CA ILE A 552 -7.82 10.37 -26.14
C ILE A 552 -6.80 9.45 -25.46
N LEU A 553 -5.64 9.97 -25.02
CA LEU A 553 -4.64 9.17 -24.31
C LEU A 553 -5.10 8.82 -22.90
N ARG A 554 -5.85 9.73 -22.25
CA ARG A 554 -6.47 9.45 -20.94
C ARG A 554 -7.51 8.34 -21.03
N VAL A 555 -8.33 8.31 -22.09
CA VAL A 555 -9.23 7.18 -22.36
C VAL A 555 -8.44 5.92 -22.66
N TYR A 556 -7.42 5.98 -23.52
CA TYR A 556 -6.57 4.83 -23.87
C TYR A 556 -5.94 4.17 -22.64
N ILE A 557 -5.33 4.98 -21.76
CA ILE A 557 -4.73 4.51 -20.51
C ILE A 557 -5.82 4.06 -19.52
N GLY A 558 -6.91 4.81 -19.40
CA GLY A 558 -8.03 4.49 -18.52
C GLY A 558 -8.68 3.13 -18.85
N CYS A 559 -8.80 2.78 -20.13
CA CYS A 559 -9.24 1.44 -20.55
C CYS A 559 -8.28 0.35 -20.06
N ALA A 560 -6.96 0.57 -20.17
CA ALA A 560 -5.97 -0.37 -19.65
C ALA A 560 -6.01 -0.48 -18.11
N VAL A 561 -6.21 0.63 -17.41
CA VAL A 561 -6.40 0.68 -15.95
C VAL A 561 -7.67 -0.08 -15.54
N GLN A 562 -8.78 0.05 -16.26
CA GLN A 562 -10.00 -0.72 -15.95
C GLN A 562 -9.83 -2.25 -16.09
N LEU A 563 -8.90 -2.71 -16.93
CA LEU A 563 -8.55 -4.12 -17.05
C LEU A 563 -7.57 -4.57 -15.95
N TYR A 564 -6.55 -3.75 -15.68
CA TYR A 564 -5.48 -4.06 -14.74
C TYR A 564 -5.87 -3.88 -13.27
N GLY A 565 -6.59 -2.81 -12.94
CA GLY A 565 -6.79 -2.31 -11.58
C GLY A 565 -6.12 -0.95 -11.40
N ASP A 566 -5.76 -0.60 -10.16
CA ASP A 566 -5.11 0.67 -9.88
C ASP A 566 -3.62 0.69 -10.29
N ILE A 567 -3.10 1.91 -10.49
CA ILE A 567 -1.72 2.18 -10.90
C ILE A 567 -0.96 3.02 -9.85
N ASP A 568 -1.32 2.88 -8.56
CA ASP A 568 -0.83 3.78 -7.50
C ASP A 568 0.67 3.68 -7.26
N ASP A 569 1.20 2.47 -7.39
CA ASP A 569 2.60 2.15 -7.21
C ASP A 569 3.37 2.11 -8.53
N VAL A 570 2.75 2.58 -9.62
CA VAL A 570 3.35 2.68 -10.93
C VAL A 570 4.00 4.04 -11.11
N ASP A 571 5.29 4.03 -11.44
CA ASP A 571 6.05 5.25 -11.66
C ASP A 571 5.86 5.77 -13.10
N LEU A 572 5.97 4.89 -14.09
CA LEU A 572 5.92 5.25 -15.50
C LEU A 572 4.83 4.49 -16.26
N VAL A 573 4.24 5.17 -17.23
CA VAL A 573 3.36 4.60 -18.24
C VAL A 573 4.05 4.67 -19.60
N LYS A 574 4.02 3.56 -20.33
CA LYS A 574 4.45 3.45 -21.72
C LYS A 574 3.23 3.22 -22.60
N ILE A 575 2.93 4.19 -23.44
CA ILE A 575 1.85 4.17 -24.42
C ILE A 575 2.42 3.61 -25.72
N HIS A 576 1.95 2.46 -26.18
CA HIS A 576 2.39 1.88 -27.45
C HIS A 576 1.49 2.39 -28.57
N MET A 577 2.07 3.09 -29.55
CA MET A 577 1.31 3.79 -30.58
C MET A 577 0.58 2.84 -31.54
N ARG A 578 1.14 1.64 -31.77
CA ARG A 578 0.71 0.75 -32.87
C ARG A 578 0.05 -0.55 -32.45
N SER A 579 0.29 -1.01 -31.23
CA SER A 579 -0.02 -2.38 -30.85
C SER A 579 -1.22 -2.54 -29.93
N GLY A 580 -1.98 -1.47 -29.64
CA GLY A 580 -3.13 -1.55 -28.72
C GLY A 580 -2.72 -1.93 -27.28
N LYS A 581 -1.55 -1.47 -26.82
CA LYS A 581 -0.93 -1.88 -25.55
C LYS A 581 -0.59 -0.67 -24.69
N VAL A 582 -0.72 -0.86 -23.39
CA VAL A 582 -0.15 0.03 -22.37
C VAL A 582 0.78 -0.80 -21.50
N THR A 583 1.92 -0.23 -21.10
CA THR A 583 2.83 -0.88 -20.15
C THR A 583 3.02 0.01 -18.95
N PHE A 584 2.82 -0.54 -17.76
CA PHE A 584 3.09 0.09 -16.49
C PHE A 584 4.44 -0.39 -15.96
N LEU A 585 5.27 0.54 -15.48
CA LEU A 585 6.61 0.27 -14.98
C LEU A 585 6.73 0.79 -13.55
N LYS A 586 7.16 -0.09 -12.66
CA LYS A 586 7.37 0.19 -11.25
C LYS A 586 8.81 -0.09 -10.86
N TYR A 587 9.38 0.86 -10.14
CA TYR A 587 10.75 0.87 -9.66
C TYR A 587 10.78 0.75 -8.14
N ASN A 588 11.92 0.29 -7.61
CA ASN A 588 12.11 0.17 -6.17
C ASN A 588 12.04 1.51 -5.42
N ASP A 589 12.51 2.58 -6.06
CA ASP A 589 12.43 3.97 -5.61
C ASP A 589 12.79 4.87 -6.79
N PHE A 590 11.78 5.46 -7.42
CA PHE A 590 11.98 6.33 -8.59
C PHE A 590 12.72 7.62 -8.25
N ASN A 591 12.88 8.01 -6.97
CA ASN A 591 13.65 9.21 -6.60
C ASN A 591 15.16 8.98 -6.60
N LYS A 592 15.62 7.73 -6.71
CA LYS A 592 17.05 7.43 -6.88
C LYS A 592 17.58 7.96 -8.21
N LYS A 593 18.90 8.19 -8.25
CA LYS A 593 19.62 8.54 -9.49
C LYS A 593 19.71 7.37 -10.46
N LEU A 594 19.64 6.15 -9.93
CA LEU A 594 19.59 4.91 -10.70
C LEU A 594 18.54 3.95 -10.11
N PRO A 595 17.25 4.22 -10.31
CA PRO A 595 16.18 3.32 -9.90
C PRO A 595 16.32 1.94 -10.54
N LEU A 596 15.87 0.89 -9.85
CA LEU A 596 15.86 -0.48 -10.39
C LEU A 596 14.42 -0.87 -10.71
N LEU A 597 14.17 -1.29 -11.94
CA LEU A 597 12.86 -1.81 -12.35
C LEU A 597 12.57 -3.06 -11.53
N THR A 598 11.44 -3.08 -10.83
CA THR A 598 10.98 -4.22 -10.01
C THR A 598 9.84 -4.96 -10.68
N GLU A 599 9.00 -4.23 -11.44
CA GLU A 599 7.82 -4.81 -12.06
C GLU A 599 7.48 -4.10 -13.36
N ARG A 600 7.09 -4.88 -14.37
CA ARG A 600 6.57 -4.41 -15.64
C ARG A 600 5.29 -5.15 -15.94
N ILE A 601 4.20 -4.42 -16.10
CA ILE A 601 2.88 -4.97 -16.44
C ILE A 601 2.53 -4.53 -17.86
N LYS A 602 2.20 -5.47 -18.74
CA LYS A 602 1.80 -5.17 -20.12
C LYS A 602 0.33 -5.54 -20.31
N VAL A 603 -0.50 -4.52 -20.48
CA VAL A 603 -1.93 -4.66 -20.75
C VAL A 603 -2.15 -4.66 -22.26
N LYS A 604 -2.70 -5.74 -22.79
CA LYS A 604 -3.05 -5.92 -24.21
C LYS A 604 -4.56 -5.72 -24.35
N MET A 605 -4.99 -4.55 -24.80
CA MET A 605 -6.40 -4.17 -24.74
C MET A 605 -7.29 -5.01 -25.67
N LEU A 606 -6.78 -5.37 -26.86
CA LEU A 606 -7.52 -6.19 -27.83
C LEU A 606 -7.75 -7.62 -27.32
N GLU A 607 -6.72 -8.21 -26.70
CA GLU A 607 -6.76 -9.57 -26.16
C GLU A 607 -7.43 -9.62 -24.78
N GLN A 608 -7.64 -8.45 -24.14
CA GLN A 608 -8.04 -8.31 -22.74
C GLN A 608 -7.16 -9.12 -21.78
N ASP A 609 -5.87 -9.16 -22.12
CA ASP A 609 -4.86 -9.98 -21.44
C ASP A 609 -3.77 -9.11 -20.81
N ILE A 610 -3.10 -9.63 -19.78
CA ILE A 610 -2.11 -8.92 -18.99
C ILE A 610 -0.90 -9.81 -18.72
N ASP A 611 0.27 -9.40 -19.25
CA ASP A 611 1.54 -10.04 -18.92
C ASP A 611 2.18 -9.35 -17.71
N TYR A 612 2.70 -10.13 -16.76
CA TYR A 612 3.45 -9.64 -15.60
C TYR A 612 4.91 -10.06 -15.69
N PHE A 613 5.83 -9.12 -15.47
CA PHE A 613 7.26 -9.38 -15.40
C PHE A 613 7.81 -8.84 -14.09
N TYR A 614 8.33 -9.73 -13.24
CA TYR A 614 8.94 -9.40 -11.95
C TYR A 614 10.46 -9.48 -12.03
N TYR A 615 11.12 -8.39 -11.65
CA TYR A 615 12.56 -8.25 -11.68
C TYR A 615 13.15 -8.38 -10.27
N GLY A 616 14.32 -9.03 -10.16
CA GLY A 616 14.96 -9.41 -8.91
C GLY A 616 14.89 -10.91 -8.62
N ASP A 617 13.87 -11.59 -9.16
CA ASP A 617 13.67 -13.03 -9.04
C ASP A 617 14.02 -13.73 -10.36
N ILE A 618 13.08 -13.73 -11.32
CA ILE A 618 13.20 -14.42 -12.62
C ILE A 618 14.10 -13.62 -13.57
N TYR A 619 13.86 -12.31 -13.65
CA TYR A 619 14.63 -11.40 -14.48
C TYR A 619 15.60 -10.61 -13.60
N PRO A 620 16.86 -10.40 -14.03
CA PRO A 620 17.79 -9.57 -13.29
C PRO A 620 17.30 -8.12 -13.25
N TYR A 621 17.43 -7.46 -12.11
CA TYR A 621 17.09 -6.04 -11.95
C TYR A 621 17.66 -5.19 -13.09
N GLN A 622 16.81 -4.33 -13.66
CA GLN A 622 17.21 -3.44 -14.77
C GLN A 622 17.36 -2.01 -14.25
N PRO A 623 18.58 -1.45 -14.27
CA PRO A 623 18.80 -0.05 -13.90
C PRO A 623 18.15 0.91 -14.91
N PHE A 624 17.56 2.00 -14.40
CA PHE A 624 16.94 3.00 -15.24
C PHE A 624 17.92 4.11 -15.63
N TYR A 625 18.52 3.96 -16.80
CA TYR A 625 19.59 4.83 -17.29
C TYR A 625 19.12 6.16 -17.91
N ASN A 626 17.84 6.29 -18.25
CA ASN A 626 17.29 7.46 -18.94
C ASN A 626 16.60 8.45 -17.99
N LYS A 627 16.94 8.39 -16.70
CA LYS A 627 16.32 9.21 -15.65
C LYS A 627 16.36 10.71 -15.95
N ILE A 628 17.42 11.19 -16.60
CA ILE A 628 17.60 12.61 -16.95
C ILE A 628 16.50 13.15 -17.87
N ASP A 629 15.93 12.31 -18.74
CA ASP A 629 14.90 12.70 -19.71
C ASP A 629 13.55 12.99 -19.01
N TYR A 630 13.41 12.63 -17.73
CA TYR A 630 12.22 12.84 -16.90
C TYR A 630 12.38 14.00 -15.92
N LEU A 631 13.46 14.78 -16.04
CA LEU A 631 13.77 15.91 -15.16
C LEU A 631 13.73 17.22 -15.95
N GLN A 632 13.12 18.25 -15.35
CA GLN A 632 13.05 19.59 -15.95
C GLN A 632 14.45 20.15 -16.20
N LYS A 633 14.72 20.54 -17.45
CA LYS A 633 16.02 21.05 -17.88
C LYS A 633 16.38 22.30 -17.07
N GLY A 634 17.60 22.33 -16.54
CA GLY A 634 18.11 23.47 -15.74
C GLY A 634 17.80 23.40 -14.24
N SER A 635 16.92 22.50 -13.79
CA SER A 635 16.65 22.27 -12.36
C SER A 635 17.89 21.77 -11.59
N SER A 636 17.85 21.86 -10.26
CA SER A 636 18.94 21.40 -9.40
C SER A 636 19.14 19.87 -9.52
N GLU A 637 18.02 19.16 -9.64
CA GLU A 637 17.91 17.72 -9.79
C GLU A 637 18.50 17.28 -11.12
N TYR A 638 18.19 18.00 -12.21
CA TYR A 638 18.75 17.77 -13.55
C TYR A 638 20.27 17.92 -13.56
N LYS A 639 20.80 19.04 -13.02
CA LYS A 639 22.25 19.27 -12.93
C LYS A 639 22.96 18.21 -12.07
N SER A 640 22.28 17.73 -11.04
CA SER A 640 22.78 16.65 -10.19
C SER A 640 22.76 15.30 -10.93
N GLN A 641 21.70 15.00 -11.67
CA GLN A 641 21.57 13.78 -12.48
C GLN A 641 22.62 13.76 -13.60
N GLN A 642 22.80 14.86 -14.32
CA GLN A 642 23.81 14.96 -15.39
C GLN A 642 25.22 14.63 -14.89
N ARG A 643 25.58 15.08 -13.68
CA ARG A 643 26.88 14.74 -13.05
C ARG A 643 26.98 13.26 -12.68
N PHE A 644 25.88 12.67 -12.23
CA PHE A 644 25.81 11.24 -11.94
C PHE A 644 25.96 10.41 -13.22
N ASP A 645 25.19 10.74 -14.25
CA ASP A 645 25.18 10.04 -15.53
C ASP A 645 26.52 10.12 -16.24
N LYS A 646 27.20 11.28 -16.16
CA LYS A 646 28.57 11.43 -16.70
C LYS A 646 29.53 10.44 -16.06
N LYS A 647 29.55 10.35 -14.72
CA LYS A 647 30.41 9.38 -14.01
C LYS A 647 30.07 7.94 -14.38
N LEU A 648 28.79 7.63 -14.52
CA LEU A 648 28.33 6.30 -14.90
C LEU A 648 28.76 5.95 -16.34
N ALA A 649 28.62 6.90 -17.26
CA ALA A 649 29.06 6.75 -18.65
C ALA A 649 30.59 6.58 -18.77
N ASP A 650 31.37 7.29 -17.94
CA ASP A 650 32.83 7.13 -17.89
C ASP A 650 33.22 5.69 -17.48
N MET A 651 32.47 5.08 -16.54
CA MET A 651 32.68 3.68 -16.12
C MET A 651 32.27 2.64 -17.18
N LEU A 652 31.35 3.00 -18.07
CA LEU A 652 30.82 2.17 -19.16
C LEU A 652 31.36 2.60 -20.53
N LYS A 653 32.47 3.33 -20.56
CA LYS A 653 33.03 3.89 -21.79
C LYS A 653 33.33 2.78 -22.80
N GLY A 654 32.84 2.96 -24.02
CA GLY A 654 32.99 1.99 -25.11
C GLY A 654 31.81 1.02 -25.28
N VAL A 655 30.83 1.04 -24.37
CA VAL A 655 29.57 0.28 -24.51
C VAL A 655 28.46 1.23 -24.97
N ALA A 656 27.78 0.87 -26.07
CA ALA A 656 26.64 1.64 -26.55
C ALA A 656 25.55 1.70 -25.48
N LYS A 657 24.87 2.85 -25.33
CA LYS A 657 23.84 3.04 -24.27
C LYS A 657 22.71 2.01 -24.32
N ALA A 658 22.36 1.53 -25.51
CA ALA A 658 21.37 0.47 -25.72
C ALA A 658 21.81 -0.90 -25.16
N GLU A 659 23.10 -1.11 -24.97
CA GLU A 659 23.72 -2.35 -24.49
C GLU A 659 24.19 -2.24 -23.02
N TRP A 660 23.83 -1.17 -22.33
CA TRP A 660 24.23 -0.99 -20.94
C TRP A 660 23.68 -2.12 -20.04
N PRO A 661 24.50 -2.59 -19.08
CA PRO A 661 24.27 -3.87 -18.42
C PRO A 661 23.08 -3.86 -17.45
N ASN A 662 22.60 -5.05 -17.11
CA ASN A 662 21.70 -5.24 -15.96
C ASN A 662 22.43 -5.01 -14.63
N TRP A 663 21.69 -4.95 -13.52
CA TRP A 663 22.25 -4.60 -12.21
C TRP A 663 23.37 -5.55 -11.72
N PRO A 664 23.23 -6.89 -11.81
CA PRO A 664 24.33 -7.79 -11.42
C PRO A 664 25.64 -7.56 -12.18
N ILE A 665 25.57 -7.30 -13.49
CA ILE A 665 26.77 -7.00 -14.29
C ILE A 665 27.30 -5.60 -13.95
N LEU A 666 26.41 -4.62 -13.76
CA LEU A 666 26.81 -3.26 -13.38
C LEU A 666 27.52 -3.23 -12.02
N GLN A 667 27.11 -4.08 -11.07
CA GLN A 667 27.81 -4.22 -9.78
C GLN A 667 29.25 -4.69 -9.97
N LYS A 668 29.51 -5.62 -10.90
CA LYS A 668 30.88 -6.04 -11.24
C LYS A 668 31.70 -4.91 -11.86
N VAL A 669 31.06 -4.04 -12.65
CA VAL A 669 31.71 -2.81 -13.16
C VAL A 669 32.10 -1.91 -11.99
N PHE A 670 31.21 -1.69 -11.02
CA PHE A 670 31.54 -0.90 -9.83
C PHE A 670 32.69 -1.50 -9.02
N ASP A 671 32.73 -2.84 -8.88
CA ASP A 671 33.83 -3.54 -8.23
C ASP A 671 35.17 -3.33 -8.98
N TYR A 672 35.16 -3.45 -10.32
CA TYR A 672 36.35 -3.21 -11.16
C TYR A 672 36.90 -1.79 -11.00
N TRP A 673 36.01 -0.78 -10.90
CA TRP A 673 36.39 0.61 -10.68
C TRP A 673 36.70 0.94 -9.21
N GLY A 674 36.57 -0.02 -8.29
CA GLY A 674 36.80 0.20 -6.86
C GLY A 674 35.83 1.23 -6.26
N VAL A 675 34.58 1.26 -6.71
CA VAL A 675 33.57 2.21 -6.25
C VAL A 675 32.34 1.50 -5.67
N GLU A 676 31.62 2.22 -4.82
CA GLU A 676 30.35 1.79 -4.24
C GLU A 676 29.29 2.87 -4.44
N LEU A 677 28.11 2.47 -4.90
CA LEU A 677 26.96 3.36 -5.02
C LEU A 677 26.18 3.38 -3.69
N LYS A 678 26.27 4.49 -2.94
CA LYS A 678 25.52 4.73 -1.70
C LYS A 678 24.76 6.05 -1.80
N ASN A 679 23.49 6.08 -1.41
CA ASN A 679 22.68 7.31 -1.37
C ASN A 679 22.83 8.19 -2.62
N ASN A 680 22.70 7.59 -3.81
CA ASN A 680 22.80 8.29 -5.11
C ASN A 680 24.18 8.90 -5.44
N LYS A 681 25.25 8.48 -4.75
CA LYS A 681 26.62 8.95 -4.98
C LYS A 681 27.58 7.76 -5.06
N PHE A 682 28.58 7.89 -5.92
CA PHE A 682 29.71 6.96 -6.00
C PHE A 682 30.76 7.36 -4.95
N TYR A 683 31.14 6.40 -4.11
CA TYR A 683 32.25 6.52 -3.15
C TYR A 683 33.37 5.57 -3.58
N LYS A 684 34.62 6.00 -3.44
CA LYS A 684 35.77 5.10 -3.61
C LYS A 684 35.79 4.12 -2.42
N ARG A 685 35.99 2.84 -2.71
CA ARG A 685 36.17 1.81 -1.67
C ARG A 685 37.52 1.93 -1.01
#